data_AF-A0A256ZSF0-F1
#
_entry.id   AF-A0A256ZSF0-F1
#
_cell.length_a   1.000
_cell.length_b   1.000
_cell.length_c   1.000
_cell.angle_alpha   90.00
_cell.angle_beta   90.00
_cell.angle_gamma   90.00
#
_symmetry.space_group_name_H-M   'P 1'
#
loop_
_entity.id
_entity.type
_entity.pdbx_description
1 polymer ?
#
loop_
_entity_poly.entity_id
_entity_poly.type
_entity_poly.pdbx_seq_one_letter_code
_entity_poly.pdbx_strand_id
1 'polypeptide(L)'
;MRKSSKKPSIVFGVDILPSSSPQSSKEPHYALVILKNGEVWEKHSDVALRRIIRLAWEFKPEIISIDNIFELGANERNVVKIISMLPPETSVVQVNVSEEKISKLWEVAKQAKLISEYSKFPPLKTAYLAAILAYKGYGSKVKVYEEKTKIIITKGRSLTQGGMSQLRYRRHVRGLILQAVRKIKEALEEHGIDYDLVVRKTESGFDGAVFTVYAPRTKLYGIVSPMKGHDIRVIIRPVYRGKIEFEHVKPRILTKKRPLIVGIDPGIITGVAILDIDGEVLRVFSGKNIDRATIVKEVEKYGKPLIIASDVSPPPEALEKLASTLRAKLYTPQQSLSQSEKEELVKTYLENLESPIEVEDTHQRDALAAAINAWKSFRTKLEQIENYVSKMELDVDVDKIKADVIKGLSIAQAVEKEIFRKLTLELKARTEERKVEEKTVKQPKVSETLLKEIKKLEKERAQLKERLSEARKEILELKKQLELYHKQTNIQVKTVREIQALSEEVRRLSEELKKYEKENLRLKQEIADLKSLIITISKHNYRLAIPVTTLTLTSLSKAEREYGPIGKDSIIYVINPVFVQKEALSKLVKAEVLSIIAHKPEEEFTRSVENQEIPVLKIEDIKDHIIQVFDDIVLYNNTLIKCAKEKKKELKEKLRARKTLELEDLIMKYRMERWG
;
A
#
# COMPACT_ATOMS: atom_id res chain seq x y z
N MET A 1 47.98 -9.29 -17.72
CA MET A 1 47.22 -8.50 -16.72
C MET A 1 45.90 -8.04 -17.33
N ARG A 2 44.79 -8.72 -17.02
CA ARG A 2 43.44 -8.29 -17.47
C ARG A 2 43.00 -7.12 -16.58
N LYS A 3 42.88 -5.92 -17.16
CA LYS A 3 42.23 -4.77 -16.50
C LYS A 3 40.78 -5.18 -16.20
N SER A 4 40.47 -5.42 -14.93
CA SER A 4 39.09 -5.51 -14.44
C SER A 4 38.44 -4.14 -14.65
N SER A 5 37.58 -4.03 -15.66
CA SER A 5 36.74 -2.85 -15.86
C SER A 5 35.68 -2.82 -14.76
N LYS A 6 36.02 -2.27 -13.59
CA LYS A 6 35.02 -1.97 -12.55
C LYS A 6 33.95 -1.08 -13.16
N LYS A 7 32.70 -1.56 -13.15
CA LYS A 7 31.53 -0.77 -13.55
C LYS A 7 31.53 0.52 -12.70
N PRO A 8 31.27 1.70 -13.29
CA PRO A 8 31.26 2.95 -12.54
C PRO A 8 30.19 2.88 -11.43
N SER A 9 30.57 3.19 -10.19
CA SER A 9 29.62 3.24 -9.07
C SER A 9 28.89 4.58 -9.12
N ILE A 10 27.56 4.51 -9.22
CA ILE A 10 26.68 5.67 -9.32
C ILE A 10 25.80 5.69 -8.08
N VAL A 11 25.81 6.82 -7.37
CA VAL A 11 25.06 7.02 -6.12
C VAL A 11 24.25 8.30 -6.22
N PHE A 12 22.97 8.23 -5.90
CA PHE A 12 22.10 9.40 -5.82
C PHE A 12 21.95 9.80 -4.36
N GLY A 13 21.94 11.10 -4.09
CA GLY A 13 21.47 11.67 -2.84
C GLY A 13 20.26 12.54 -3.10
N VAL A 14 19.22 12.36 -2.29
CA VAL A 14 17.94 13.03 -2.43
C VAL A 14 17.56 13.66 -1.08
N ASP A 15 17.09 14.90 -1.12
CA ASP A 15 16.57 15.64 0.04
C ASP A 15 15.33 16.42 -0.39
N ILE A 16 14.32 16.52 0.46
CA ILE A 16 13.06 17.21 0.12
C ILE A 16 13.17 18.74 0.22
N LEU A 17 12.52 19.46 -0.71
CA LEU A 17 12.48 20.92 -0.64
C LEU A 17 11.50 21.42 0.45
N PRO A 18 11.79 22.57 1.09
CA PRO A 18 10.87 23.22 2.03
C PRO A 18 9.49 23.46 1.39
N SER A 19 8.42 23.18 2.13
CA SER A 19 7.02 23.30 1.66
C SER A 19 6.57 22.32 0.57
N SER A 20 7.41 21.34 0.22
CA SER A 20 7.10 20.29 -0.77
C SER A 20 6.96 18.90 -0.14
N SER A 21 6.49 18.85 1.12
CA SER A 21 6.27 17.59 1.84
C SER A 21 5.40 16.61 1.05
N PRO A 22 5.66 15.29 1.08
CA PRO A 22 4.84 14.30 0.38
C PRO A 22 3.43 14.17 0.99
N GLN A 23 3.20 14.82 2.14
CA GLN A 23 1.89 14.93 2.81
C GLN A 23 1.06 16.12 2.32
N SER A 24 1.61 17.00 1.48
CA SER A 24 0.92 18.15 0.89
C SER A 24 0.07 17.75 -0.32
N SER A 25 -0.93 18.56 -0.67
CA SER A 25 -1.75 18.39 -1.90
C SER A 25 -1.01 18.75 -3.20
N LYS A 26 0.19 19.34 -3.10
CA LYS A 26 1.06 19.69 -4.23
C LYS A 26 2.11 18.59 -4.49
N GLU A 27 2.56 18.48 -5.75
CA GLU A 27 3.59 17.51 -6.12
C GLU A 27 4.90 17.76 -5.32
N PRO A 28 5.51 16.72 -4.71
CA PRO A 28 6.74 16.88 -3.95
C PRO A 28 7.94 17.08 -4.88
N HIS A 29 8.80 18.02 -4.50
CA HIS A 29 9.99 18.43 -5.22
C HIS A 29 11.22 18.25 -4.33
N TYR A 30 12.34 17.88 -4.93
CA TYR A 30 13.53 17.40 -4.24
C TYR A 30 14.80 18.03 -4.81
N ALA A 31 15.82 18.15 -3.98
CA ALA A 31 17.19 18.34 -4.43
C ALA A 31 17.82 16.97 -4.73
N LEU A 32 18.47 16.83 -5.89
CA LEU A 32 19.13 15.60 -6.33
C LEU A 32 20.61 15.87 -6.61
N VAL A 33 21.48 15.03 -6.06
CA VAL A 33 22.91 15.01 -6.37
C VAL A 33 23.29 13.64 -6.88
N ILE A 34 23.93 13.59 -8.04
CA ILE A 34 24.41 12.36 -8.67
C ILE A 34 25.93 12.30 -8.51
N LEU A 35 26.42 11.26 -7.83
CA LEU A 35 27.83 10.95 -7.74
C LEU A 35 28.21 9.85 -8.73
N LYS A 36 29.38 10.01 -9.36
CA LYS A 36 30.03 8.98 -10.17
C LYS A 36 31.42 8.73 -9.58
N ASN A 37 31.64 7.52 -9.07
CA ASN A 37 32.90 7.14 -8.41
C ASN A 37 33.30 8.10 -7.27
N GLY A 38 32.33 8.63 -6.53
CA GLY A 38 32.55 9.53 -5.39
C GLY A 38 32.66 11.02 -5.76
N GLU A 39 32.76 11.35 -7.06
CA GLU A 39 32.79 12.74 -7.55
C GLU A 39 31.40 13.20 -8.00
N VAL A 40 31.10 14.49 -7.84
CA VAL A 40 29.80 15.02 -8.26
C VAL A 40 29.73 15.12 -9.77
N TRP A 41 28.80 14.39 -10.37
CA TRP A 41 28.55 14.41 -11.80
C TRP A 41 27.46 15.42 -12.16
N GLU A 42 26.31 15.37 -11.48
CA GLU A 42 25.20 16.29 -11.68
C GLU A 42 24.60 16.77 -10.37
N LYS A 43 24.07 18.00 -10.39
CA LYS A 43 23.33 18.62 -9.29
C LYS A 43 22.05 19.21 -9.85
N HIS A 44 20.93 18.88 -9.25
CA HIS A 44 19.64 19.46 -9.59
C HIS A 44 19.02 20.01 -8.30
N SER A 45 18.79 21.32 -8.26
CA SER A 45 18.24 22.00 -7.07
C SER A 45 16.74 21.76 -6.90
N ASP A 46 16.03 21.43 -7.98
CA ASP A 46 14.59 21.25 -7.97
C ASP A 46 14.16 20.19 -9.00
N VAL A 47 13.71 19.04 -8.50
CA VAL A 47 13.31 17.88 -9.29
C VAL A 47 12.07 17.20 -8.70
N ALA A 48 11.03 17.02 -9.51
CA ALA A 48 9.88 16.19 -9.13
C ALA A 48 10.25 14.70 -9.03
N LEU A 49 9.59 13.96 -8.14
CA LEU A 49 9.85 12.52 -7.92
C LEU A 49 9.82 11.69 -9.23
N ARG A 50 8.88 11.97 -10.13
CA ARG A 50 8.77 11.31 -11.44
C ARG A 50 10.06 11.39 -12.27
N ARG A 51 10.76 12.52 -12.19
CA ARG A 51 12.02 12.74 -12.91
C ARG A 51 13.17 12.01 -12.21
N ILE A 52 13.18 11.92 -10.88
CA ILE A 52 14.14 11.08 -10.14
C ILE A 52 14.00 9.62 -10.55
N ILE A 53 12.77 9.08 -10.60
CA ILE A 53 12.53 7.70 -11.02
C ILE A 53 13.02 7.48 -12.46
N ARG A 54 12.74 8.41 -13.39
CA ARG A 54 13.24 8.33 -14.77
C ARG A 54 14.77 8.32 -14.83
N LEU A 55 15.43 9.22 -14.09
CA LEU A 55 16.89 9.29 -14.01
C LEU A 55 17.48 8.02 -13.36
N ALA A 56 16.80 7.43 -12.39
CA ALA A 56 17.21 6.16 -11.81
C ALA A 56 17.19 5.03 -12.87
N TRP A 57 16.20 4.99 -13.75
CA TRP A 57 16.17 4.01 -14.85
C TRP A 57 17.23 4.26 -15.94
N GLU A 58 17.60 5.52 -16.16
CA GLU A 58 18.62 5.93 -17.13
C GLU A 58 20.03 5.62 -16.64
N PHE A 59 20.38 6.08 -15.43
CA PHE A 59 21.71 5.93 -14.86
C PHE A 59 21.91 4.62 -14.10
N LYS A 60 20.83 3.92 -13.72
CA LYS A 60 20.84 2.69 -12.91
C LYS A 60 21.76 2.79 -11.68
N PRO A 61 21.47 3.72 -10.74
CA PRO A 61 22.31 3.91 -9.57
C PRO A 61 22.33 2.65 -8.71
N GLU A 62 23.48 2.37 -8.11
CA GLU A 62 23.65 1.29 -7.14
C GLU A 62 22.88 1.62 -5.86
N ILE A 63 22.96 2.89 -5.44
CA ILE A 63 22.37 3.38 -4.20
C ILE A 63 21.61 4.68 -4.45
N ILE A 64 20.40 4.78 -3.88
CA ILE A 64 19.71 6.05 -3.65
C ILE A 64 19.71 6.31 -2.14
N SER A 65 20.27 7.43 -1.73
CA SER A 65 20.46 7.80 -0.34
C SER A 65 19.56 8.97 0.05
N ILE A 66 19.04 8.88 1.27
CA ILE A 66 18.13 9.86 1.88
C ILE A 66 18.43 9.97 3.37
N ASP A 67 18.09 11.09 3.98
CA ASP A 67 18.23 11.29 5.43
C ASP A 67 17.06 10.64 6.19
N ASN A 68 15.85 10.68 5.65
CA ASN A 68 14.62 10.14 6.22
C ASN A 68 13.76 9.49 5.13
N ILE A 69 13.40 8.23 5.35
CA ILE A 69 12.60 7.44 4.41
C ILE A 69 11.23 8.04 4.07
N PHE A 70 10.64 8.80 5.01
CA PHE A 70 9.35 9.46 4.82
C PHE A 70 9.45 10.72 3.95
N GLU A 71 10.65 11.14 3.54
CA GLU A 71 10.80 12.16 2.50
C GLU A 71 10.41 11.64 1.13
N LEU A 72 10.61 10.35 0.85
CA LEU A 72 10.16 9.75 -0.41
C LEU A 72 8.63 9.63 -0.45
N GLY A 73 7.96 9.36 0.68
CA GLY A 73 6.52 9.15 0.70
C GLY A 73 5.88 9.37 2.07
N ALA A 74 4.62 9.82 2.05
CA ALA A 74 3.87 10.22 3.25
C ALA A 74 3.67 9.12 4.32
N ASN A 75 3.72 7.85 3.91
CA ASN A 75 3.54 6.69 4.78
C ASN A 75 4.30 5.47 4.24
N GLU A 76 4.43 4.43 5.06
CA GLU A 76 5.17 3.21 4.70
C GLU A 76 4.69 2.60 3.37
N ARG A 77 3.37 2.58 3.13
CA ARG A 77 2.79 2.06 1.87
C ARG A 77 3.21 2.86 0.64
N ASN A 78 3.29 4.19 0.77
CA ASN A 78 3.69 5.09 -0.32
C ASN A 78 5.19 4.93 -0.61
N VAL A 79 6.01 4.86 0.44
CA VAL A 79 7.44 4.55 0.31
C VAL A 79 7.64 3.21 -0.41
N VAL A 80 6.92 2.16 0.02
CA VAL A 80 7.01 0.83 -0.60
C VAL A 80 6.67 0.88 -2.09
N LYS A 81 5.60 1.60 -2.44
CA LYS A 81 5.16 1.81 -3.83
C LYS A 81 6.24 2.51 -4.66
N ILE A 82 6.85 3.57 -4.13
CA ILE A 82 7.90 4.33 -4.84
C ILE A 82 9.15 3.46 -5.03
N ILE A 83 9.57 2.72 -4.01
CA ILE A 83 10.71 1.81 -4.09
C ILE A 83 10.46 0.71 -5.12
N SER A 84 9.23 0.20 -5.24
CA SER A 84 8.86 -0.75 -6.30
C SER A 84 8.89 -0.19 -7.74
N MET A 85 8.99 1.13 -7.92
CA MET A 85 9.12 1.77 -9.24
C MET A 85 10.57 1.99 -9.66
N LEU A 86 11.53 1.80 -8.74
CA LEU A 86 12.96 1.93 -9.01
C LEU A 86 13.51 0.69 -9.73
N PRO A 87 14.69 0.79 -10.38
CA PRO A 87 15.37 -0.37 -10.93
C PRO A 87 15.61 -1.44 -9.85
N PRO A 88 15.46 -2.74 -10.16
CA PRO A 88 15.57 -3.80 -9.16
C PRO A 88 16.98 -3.95 -8.57
N GLU A 89 18.01 -3.45 -9.26
CA GLU A 89 19.39 -3.43 -8.77
C GLU A 89 19.69 -2.25 -7.82
N THR A 90 18.79 -1.26 -7.74
CA THR A 90 18.98 -0.04 -6.93
C THR A 90 18.56 -0.28 -5.49
N SER A 91 19.46 -0.02 -4.54
CA SER A 91 19.19 -0.08 -3.10
C SER A 91 18.87 1.30 -2.54
N VAL A 92 17.84 1.42 -1.69
CA VAL A 92 17.59 2.65 -0.92
C VAL A 92 18.29 2.58 0.43
N VAL A 93 19.06 3.60 0.78
CA VAL A 93 19.85 3.66 2.02
C VAL A 93 19.46 4.89 2.82
N GLN A 94 19.14 4.69 4.09
CA GLN A 94 18.96 5.77 5.04
C GLN A 94 20.26 6.01 5.80
N VAL A 95 20.91 7.15 5.55
CA VAL A 95 22.30 7.40 5.97
C VAL A 95 22.47 7.64 7.47
N ASN A 96 21.38 7.99 8.16
CA ASN A 96 21.40 8.34 9.58
C ASN A 96 21.03 7.15 10.50
N VAL A 97 20.85 5.95 9.95
CA VAL A 97 20.53 4.72 10.69
C VAL A 97 21.74 3.77 10.71
N SER A 98 22.14 3.35 11.91
CA SER A 98 23.20 2.35 12.15
C SER A 98 22.66 1.14 12.93
N GLU A 99 23.47 0.10 13.09
CA GLU A 99 23.13 -1.14 13.84
C GLU A 99 22.64 -0.88 15.28
N GLU A 100 23.14 0.16 15.93
CA GLU A 100 22.90 0.40 17.36
C GLU A 100 22.01 1.62 17.64
N LYS A 101 21.94 2.60 16.71
CA LYS A 101 21.28 3.89 16.96
C LYS A 101 20.85 4.61 15.68
N ILE A 102 19.75 5.37 15.79
CA ILE A 102 19.35 6.41 14.84
C ILE A 102 20.01 7.73 15.30
N SER A 103 20.85 8.31 14.45
CA SER A 103 21.60 9.55 14.72
C SER A 103 21.09 10.69 13.84
N LYS A 104 21.52 11.93 14.07
CA LYS A 104 21.23 13.04 13.13
C LYS A 104 22.23 13.04 11.98
N LEU A 105 21.83 13.48 10.79
CA LEU A 105 22.70 13.50 9.60
C LEU A 105 24.04 14.23 9.84
N TRP A 106 24.02 15.36 10.56
CA TRP A 106 25.23 16.12 10.86
C TRP A 106 26.20 15.35 11.78
N GLU A 107 25.70 14.50 12.68
CA GLU A 107 26.55 13.68 13.56
C GLU A 107 27.33 12.66 12.73
N VAL A 108 26.64 12.02 11.78
CA VAL A 108 27.24 11.05 10.85
C VAL A 108 28.23 11.74 9.89
N ALA A 109 27.87 12.91 9.38
CA ALA A 109 28.77 13.71 8.53
C ALA A 109 30.04 14.16 9.29
N LYS A 110 29.92 14.52 10.57
CA LYS A 110 31.07 14.87 11.43
C LYS A 110 31.95 13.65 11.69
N GLN A 111 31.35 12.49 12.00
CA GLN A 111 32.07 11.23 12.15
C GLN A 111 32.85 10.84 10.88
N ALA A 112 32.25 11.07 9.71
CA ALA A 112 32.88 10.83 8.41
C ALA A 112 33.90 11.91 7.99
N LYS A 113 34.22 12.87 8.88
CA LYS A 113 35.12 14.02 8.67
C LYS A 113 34.75 14.87 7.45
N LEU A 114 33.46 14.96 7.13
CA LEU A 114 32.94 15.78 6.02
C LEU A 114 32.63 17.22 6.44
N ILE A 115 32.43 17.43 7.75
CA ILE A 115 32.14 18.74 8.35
C ILE A 115 32.86 18.86 9.71
N SER A 116 33.20 20.08 10.10
CA SER A 116 33.82 20.41 11.39
C SER A 116 32.81 20.89 12.43
N GLU A 117 31.79 21.63 12.01
CA GLU A 117 30.83 22.34 12.89
C GLU A 117 29.37 22.05 12.53
N TYR A 118 28.46 22.33 13.48
CA TYR A 118 27.03 22.24 13.26
C TYR A 118 26.55 23.41 12.39
N SER A 119 25.85 23.11 11.29
CA SER A 119 25.14 24.10 10.50
C SER A 119 23.86 23.50 9.92
N LYS A 120 22.79 24.29 9.80
CA LYS A 120 21.59 23.90 9.05
C LYS A 120 21.95 23.89 7.56
N PHE A 121 21.89 22.73 6.92
CA PHE A 121 22.30 22.57 5.52
C PHE A 121 21.15 22.93 4.57
N PRO A 122 21.43 23.66 3.46
CA PRO A 122 20.50 23.77 2.35
C PRO A 122 20.22 22.39 1.73
N PRO A 123 19.04 22.16 1.11
CA PRO A 123 18.67 20.83 0.63
C PRO A 123 19.67 20.18 -0.32
N LEU A 124 20.25 20.96 -1.24
CA LEU A 124 21.28 20.47 -2.15
C LEU A 124 22.56 20.00 -1.43
N LYS A 125 22.90 20.64 -0.30
CA LYS A 125 24.04 20.25 0.53
C LYS A 125 23.69 19.00 1.36
N THR A 126 22.46 18.89 1.86
CA THR A 126 21.95 17.68 2.52
C THR A 126 21.98 16.48 1.58
N ALA A 127 21.46 16.63 0.35
CA ALA A 127 21.50 15.61 -0.69
C ALA A 127 22.94 15.20 -1.03
N TYR A 128 23.88 16.14 -1.16
CA TYR A 128 25.30 15.82 -1.37
C TYR A 128 25.90 15.02 -0.20
N LEU A 129 25.64 15.45 1.05
CA LEU A 129 26.11 14.76 2.24
C LEU A 129 25.56 13.34 2.34
N ALA A 130 24.28 13.14 2.05
CA ALA A 130 23.67 11.82 1.98
C ALA A 130 24.36 10.95 0.91
N ALA A 131 24.56 11.48 -0.30
CA ALA A 131 25.20 10.75 -1.39
C ALA A 131 26.63 10.29 -1.04
N ILE A 132 27.45 11.19 -0.48
CA ILE A 132 28.84 10.87 -0.17
C ILE A 132 28.96 9.94 1.05
N LEU A 133 28.06 10.05 2.03
CA LEU A 133 27.99 9.13 3.16
C LEU A 133 27.63 7.72 2.71
N ALA A 134 26.59 7.59 1.87
CA ALA A 134 26.20 6.31 1.30
C ALA A 134 27.31 5.70 0.42
N TYR A 135 28.00 6.51 -0.39
CA TYR A 135 29.17 6.08 -1.16
C TYR A 135 30.31 5.55 -0.27
N LYS A 136 30.52 6.16 0.90
CA LYS A 136 31.49 5.69 1.91
C LYS A 136 31.01 4.49 2.73
N GLY A 137 29.79 3.99 2.49
CA GLY A 137 29.23 2.82 3.19
C GLY A 137 28.51 3.13 4.50
N TYR A 138 28.16 4.39 4.76
CA TYR A 138 27.36 4.77 5.92
C TYR A 138 25.85 4.60 5.63
N GLY A 139 25.10 4.24 6.67
CA GLY A 139 23.65 4.07 6.61
C GLY A 139 23.20 2.62 6.56
N SER A 140 21.88 2.43 6.70
CA SER A 140 21.27 1.10 6.64
C SER A 140 20.41 0.98 5.39
N LYS A 141 20.54 -0.15 4.69
CA LYS A 141 19.69 -0.48 3.55
C LYS A 141 18.24 -0.70 4.02
N VAL A 142 17.31 -0.11 3.29
CA VAL A 142 15.87 -0.20 3.51
C VAL A 142 15.37 -1.43 2.76
N LYS A 143 15.02 -2.49 3.49
CA LYS A 143 14.36 -3.67 2.93
C LYS A 143 12.85 -3.43 2.90
N VAL A 144 12.33 -3.36 1.69
CA VAL A 144 10.92 -3.12 1.37
C VAL A 144 10.24 -4.38 0.83
N TYR A 145 11.05 -5.34 0.39
CA TYR A 145 10.58 -6.59 -0.18
C TYR A 145 10.66 -7.68 0.89
N GLU A 146 9.57 -8.41 1.10
CA GLU A 146 9.79 -9.79 1.53
C GLU A 146 10.43 -10.50 0.33
N GLU A 147 11.47 -11.31 0.55
CA GLU A 147 12.13 -12.11 -0.49
C GLU A 147 11.19 -13.23 -0.99
N LYS A 148 9.97 -12.89 -1.38
CA LYS A 148 8.91 -13.81 -1.75
C LYS A 148 8.26 -13.40 -3.06
N THR A 149 7.93 -14.41 -3.86
CA THR A 149 7.25 -14.24 -5.14
C THR A 149 6.03 -15.16 -5.19
N LYS A 150 4.88 -14.61 -5.58
CA LYS A 150 3.66 -15.41 -5.83
C LYS A 150 3.59 -15.79 -7.30
N ILE A 151 3.45 -17.09 -7.58
CA ILE A 151 3.13 -17.62 -8.90
C ILE A 151 1.68 -18.10 -8.87
N ILE A 152 0.82 -17.41 -9.62
CA ILE A 152 -0.62 -17.64 -9.63
C ILE A 152 -1.00 -18.30 -10.95
N ILE A 153 -1.62 -19.47 -10.87
CA ILE A 153 -2.10 -20.25 -12.01
C ILE A 153 -3.63 -20.18 -12.02
N THR A 154 -4.18 -19.52 -13.03
CA THR A 154 -5.63 -19.32 -13.17
C THR A 154 -6.12 -19.71 -14.55
N LYS A 155 -7.44 -19.87 -14.68
CA LYS A 155 -8.10 -19.95 -16.00
C LYS A 155 -7.89 -18.65 -16.77
N GLY A 156 -7.78 -18.74 -18.09
CA GLY A 156 -7.64 -17.59 -18.99
C GLY A 156 -8.95 -16.82 -19.20
N ARG A 157 -10.10 -17.51 -19.06
CA ARG A 157 -11.46 -16.98 -19.26
C ARG A 157 -12.42 -17.53 -18.21
N SER A 158 -13.42 -16.72 -17.81
CA SER A 158 -14.58 -17.17 -17.05
C SER A 158 -15.75 -17.33 -18.02
N LEU A 159 -16.36 -18.52 -18.09
CA LEU A 159 -17.51 -18.78 -18.97
C LEU A 159 -18.80 -18.54 -18.19
N THR A 160 -19.62 -17.60 -18.64
CA THR A 160 -20.89 -17.19 -18.00
C THR A 160 -22.16 -17.74 -18.69
N GLN A 161 -22.06 -18.54 -19.75
CA GLN A 161 -23.25 -19.12 -20.42
C GLN A 161 -23.19 -20.65 -20.54
N GLY A 162 -24.34 -21.30 -20.30
CA GLY A 162 -24.49 -22.76 -20.18
C GLY A 162 -24.57 -23.49 -21.53
N GLY A 163 -24.11 -24.74 -21.57
CA GLY A 163 -24.21 -25.63 -22.73
C GLY A 163 -23.41 -26.94 -22.59
N MET A 164 -23.72 -27.93 -23.42
CA MET A 164 -23.10 -29.28 -23.42
C MET A 164 -21.56 -29.25 -23.60
N SER A 165 -21.01 -28.21 -24.23
CA SER A 165 -19.56 -28.01 -24.44
C SER A 165 -18.82 -27.46 -23.19
N GLN A 166 -19.54 -26.96 -22.19
CA GLN A 166 -18.95 -26.31 -21.01
C GLN A 166 -18.23 -27.29 -20.09
N LEU A 167 -18.80 -28.48 -19.87
CA LEU A 167 -18.18 -29.52 -19.02
C LEU A 167 -16.89 -30.06 -19.63
N ARG A 168 -16.86 -30.26 -20.96
CA ARG A 168 -15.66 -30.70 -21.69
C ARG A 168 -14.53 -29.68 -21.57
N TYR A 169 -14.84 -28.40 -21.82
CA TYR A 169 -13.87 -27.32 -21.67
C TYR A 169 -13.35 -27.22 -20.22
N ARG A 170 -14.23 -27.28 -19.22
CA ARG A 170 -13.80 -27.27 -17.80
C ARG A 170 -12.83 -28.41 -17.48
N ARG A 171 -13.08 -29.62 -17.97
CA ARG A 171 -12.15 -30.76 -17.79
C ARG A 171 -10.81 -30.52 -18.47
N HIS A 172 -10.82 -30.01 -19.70
CA HIS A 172 -9.60 -29.68 -20.45
C HIS A 172 -8.75 -28.63 -19.72
N VAL A 173 -9.35 -27.50 -19.33
CA VAL A 173 -8.67 -26.42 -18.58
C VAL A 173 -8.09 -26.91 -17.26
N ARG A 174 -8.82 -27.76 -16.52
CA ARG A 174 -8.33 -28.33 -15.25
C ARG A 174 -7.12 -29.25 -15.46
N GLY A 175 -7.11 -30.03 -16.56
CA GLY A 175 -5.95 -30.83 -16.96
C GLY A 175 -4.72 -29.96 -17.25
N LEU A 176 -4.92 -28.85 -17.99
CA LEU A 176 -3.84 -27.89 -18.27
C LEU A 176 -3.31 -27.21 -16.99
N ILE A 177 -4.19 -26.85 -16.05
CA ILE A 177 -3.78 -26.30 -14.75
C ILE A 177 -2.95 -27.33 -13.97
N LEU A 178 -3.38 -28.59 -13.93
CA LEU A 178 -2.63 -29.67 -13.26
C LEU A 178 -1.24 -29.86 -13.87
N GLN A 179 -1.13 -29.86 -15.19
CA GLN A 179 0.16 -29.95 -15.89
C GLN A 179 1.07 -28.76 -15.58
N ALA A 180 0.53 -27.54 -15.60
CA ALA A 180 1.29 -26.34 -15.26
C ALA A 180 1.77 -26.36 -13.80
N VAL A 181 0.93 -26.81 -12.87
CA VAL A 181 1.30 -26.97 -11.46
C VAL A 181 2.46 -27.97 -11.31
N ARG A 182 2.38 -29.15 -11.95
CA ARG A 182 3.44 -30.16 -11.88
C ARG A 182 4.76 -29.64 -12.45
N LYS A 183 4.72 -29.05 -13.64
CA LYS A 183 5.91 -28.47 -14.29
C LYS A 183 6.59 -27.40 -13.43
N ILE A 184 5.80 -26.51 -12.80
CA ILE A 184 6.35 -25.45 -11.93
C ILE A 184 6.87 -26.07 -10.62
N LYS A 185 6.19 -27.07 -10.06
CA LYS A 185 6.62 -27.80 -8.87
C LYS A 185 7.99 -28.44 -9.10
N GLU A 186 8.13 -29.22 -10.17
CA GLU A 186 9.37 -29.88 -10.57
C GLU A 186 10.50 -28.87 -10.79
N ALA A 187 10.25 -27.79 -11.54
CA ALA A 187 11.25 -26.76 -11.79
C ALA A 187 11.76 -26.08 -10.50
N LEU A 188 10.88 -25.85 -9.51
CA LEU A 188 11.27 -25.27 -8.23
C LEU A 188 12.08 -26.26 -7.37
N GLU A 189 11.69 -27.54 -7.38
CA GLU A 189 12.37 -28.61 -6.63
C GLU A 189 13.76 -28.93 -7.19
N GLU A 190 13.91 -29.03 -8.51
CA GLU A 190 15.20 -29.23 -9.19
C GLU A 190 16.22 -28.14 -8.85
N HIS A 191 15.75 -26.90 -8.67
CA HIS A 191 16.60 -25.75 -8.36
C HIS A 191 16.71 -25.48 -6.85
N GLY A 192 16.15 -26.35 -6.00
CA GLY A 192 16.23 -26.22 -4.54
C GLY A 192 15.54 -24.97 -3.97
N ILE A 193 14.48 -24.48 -4.62
CA ILE A 193 13.78 -23.27 -4.23
C ILE A 193 12.59 -23.63 -3.33
N ASP A 194 12.57 -23.13 -2.08
CA ASP A 194 11.47 -23.39 -1.15
C ASP A 194 10.17 -22.66 -1.55
N TYR A 195 9.04 -23.35 -1.42
CA TYR A 195 7.72 -22.85 -1.78
C TYR A 195 6.59 -23.48 -0.96
N ASP A 196 5.47 -22.75 -0.90
CA ASP A 196 4.15 -23.24 -0.47
C ASP A 196 3.22 -23.35 -1.67
N LEU A 197 2.49 -24.45 -1.76
CA LEU A 197 1.50 -24.68 -2.82
C LEU A 197 0.10 -24.76 -2.23
N VAL A 198 -0.74 -23.78 -2.57
CA VAL A 198 -2.18 -23.80 -2.26
C VAL A 198 -2.94 -24.13 -3.52
N VAL A 199 -3.67 -25.25 -3.52
CA VAL A 199 -4.46 -25.71 -4.67
C VAL A 199 -5.95 -25.58 -4.38
N ARG A 200 -6.69 -24.97 -5.30
CA ARG A 200 -8.16 -24.98 -5.26
C ARG A 200 -8.67 -26.25 -5.92
N LYS A 201 -8.99 -27.25 -5.10
CA LYS A 201 -9.55 -28.54 -5.55
C LYS A 201 -11.07 -28.45 -5.71
N THR A 202 -11.59 -29.16 -6.71
CA THR A 202 -13.01 -29.47 -6.87
C THR A 202 -13.12 -30.97 -7.17
N GLU A 203 -14.31 -31.57 -7.06
CA GLU A 203 -14.56 -33.01 -7.30
C GLU A 203 -13.96 -33.56 -8.61
N SER A 204 -13.72 -32.68 -9.59
CA SER A 204 -13.27 -33.01 -10.95
C SER A 204 -11.92 -32.38 -11.34
N GLY A 205 -11.09 -31.96 -10.37
CA GLY A 205 -9.70 -31.52 -10.60
C GLY A 205 -9.33 -30.13 -10.05
N PHE A 206 -8.17 -29.60 -10.47
CA PHE A 206 -7.62 -28.33 -9.99
C PHE A 206 -8.24 -27.13 -10.71
N ASP A 207 -8.89 -26.26 -9.96
CA ASP A 207 -9.54 -25.06 -10.49
C ASP A 207 -8.62 -23.83 -10.51
N GLY A 208 -7.44 -23.95 -9.90
CA GLY A 208 -6.39 -22.94 -9.82
C GLY A 208 -5.37 -23.32 -8.74
N ALA A 209 -4.21 -22.68 -8.78
CA ALA A 209 -3.16 -22.89 -7.79
C ALA A 209 -2.36 -21.61 -7.55
N VAL A 210 -1.83 -21.47 -6.34
CA VAL A 210 -0.95 -20.37 -5.96
C VAL A 210 0.29 -20.97 -5.31
N PHE A 211 1.45 -20.71 -5.90
CA PHE A 211 2.72 -20.92 -5.25
C PHE A 211 3.13 -19.65 -4.51
N THR A 212 3.50 -19.75 -3.25
CA THR A 212 4.26 -18.72 -2.53
C THR A 212 5.70 -19.18 -2.45
N VAL A 213 6.56 -18.60 -3.27
CA VAL A 213 7.97 -18.99 -3.39
C VAL A 213 8.82 -18.07 -2.51
N TYR A 214 9.66 -18.64 -1.65
CA TYR A 214 10.56 -17.91 -0.74
C TYR A 214 11.85 -17.50 -1.44
N ALA A 215 11.70 -16.86 -2.60
CA ALA A 215 12.79 -16.26 -3.34
C ALA A 215 12.34 -14.96 -4.04
N PRO A 216 13.26 -13.98 -4.22
CA PRO A 216 12.97 -12.80 -5.02
C PRO A 216 12.73 -13.19 -6.49
N ARG A 217 12.00 -12.34 -7.22
CA ARG A 217 11.66 -12.58 -8.63
C ARG A 217 12.89 -12.84 -9.50
N THR A 218 14.03 -12.23 -9.15
CA THR A 218 15.31 -12.34 -9.84
C THR A 218 15.85 -13.77 -9.86
N LYS A 219 15.72 -14.52 -8.77
CA LYS A 219 16.13 -15.93 -8.69
C LYS A 219 15.24 -16.84 -9.53
N LEU A 220 14.05 -16.39 -9.91
CA LEU A 220 13.09 -17.15 -10.74
C LEU A 220 13.22 -16.86 -12.24
N TYR A 221 14.15 -16.02 -12.67
CA TYR A 221 14.40 -15.83 -14.10
C TYR A 221 14.98 -17.09 -14.72
N GLY A 222 14.50 -17.46 -15.91
CA GLY A 222 14.89 -18.72 -16.58
C GLY A 222 14.24 -19.98 -16.03
N ILE A 223 13.86 -20.02 -14.75
CA ILE A 223 13.23 -21.18 -14.10
C ILE A 223 11.71 -21.21 -14.35
N VAL A 224 11.03 -20.10 -14.03
CA VAL A 224 9.58 -19.98 -14.25
C VAL A 224 9.27 -18.75 -15.08
N SER A 225 8.63 -18.99 -16.23
CA SER A 225 8.23 -17.93 -17.15
C SER A 225 6.74 -17.60 -17.02
N PRO A 226 6.37 -16.31 -17.05
CA PRO A 226 4.97 -15.91 -17.11
C PRO A 226 4.35 -16.41 -18.42
N MET A 227 3.10 -16.85 -18.36
CA MET A 227 2.39 -17.41 -19.52
C MET A 227 1.01 -16.79 -19.64
N LYS A 228 0.67 -16.29 -20.83
CA LYS A 228 -0.68 -15.83 -21.18
C LYS A 228 -1.19 -16.70 -22.32
N GLY A 229 -1.76 -17.86 -21.99
CA GLY A 229 -2.42 -18.72 -22.95
C GLY A 229 -3.90 -18.35 -23.13
N HIS A 230 -4.54 -18.97 -24.13
CA HIS A 230 -5.99 -18.84 -24.36
C HIS A 230 -6.80 -19.41 -23.19
N ASP A 231 -6.39 -20.58 -22.68
CA ASP A 231 -7.12 -21.37 -21.68
C ASP A 231 -6.65 -21.19 -20.24
N ILE A 232 -5.35 -20.95 -20.03
CA ILE A 232 -4.73 -20.74 -18.71
C ILE A 232 -3.76 -19.56 -18.71
N ARG A 233 -3.56 -18.99 -17.53
CA ARG A 233 -2.64 -17.87 -17.30
C ARG A 233 -1.77 -18.18 -16.08
N VAL A 234 -0.47 -17.96 -16.23
CA VAL A 234 0.53 -18.01 -15.16
C VAL A 234 1.04 -16.61 -14.92
N ILE A 235 0.75 -16.05 -13.75
CA ILE A 235 1.14 -14.70 -13.34
C ILE A 235 2.19 -14.81 -12.24
N ILE A 236 3.34 -14.17 -12.43
CA ILE A 236 4.41 -14.12 -11.43
C ILE A 236 4.48 -12.71 -10.88
N ARG A 237 4.29 -12.53 -9.57
CA ARG A 237 4.31 -11.22 -8.91
C ARG A 237 5.18 -11.26 -7.65
N PRO A 238 6.17 -10.36 -7.49
CA PRO A 238 6.81 -10.17 -6.19
C PRO A 238 5.79 -9.71 -5.14
N VAL A 239 5.99 -10.12 -3.89
CA VAL A 239 5.14 -9.72 -2.76
C VAL A 239 5.78 -8.56 -2.03
N TYR A 240 5.23 -7.36 -2.24
CA TYR A 240 5.61 -6.16 -1.51
C TYR A 240 4.82 -6.12 -0.19
N ARG A 241 5.49 -6.20 0.96
CA ARG A 241 4.84 -5.88 2.25
C ARG A 241 5.10 -4.43 2.62
N GLY A 242 4.09 -3.82 3.23
CA GLY A 242 4.12 -2.42 3.64
C GLY A 242 4.91 -2.11 4.90
N LYS A 243 5.89 -2.93 5.30
CA LYS A 243 6.76 -2.65 6.44
C LYS A 243 8.18 -2.42 5.96
N ILE A 244 8.73 -1.28 6.38
CA ILE A 244 10.12 -0.91 6.14
C ILE A 244 10.96 -1.58 7.24
N GLU A 245 11.81 -2.53 6.86
CA GLU A 245 12.77 -3.16 7.78
C GLU A 245 14.17 -2.66 7.43
N PHE A 246 14.95 -2.23 8.43
CA PHE A 246 16.35 -1.87 8.23
C PHE A 246 17.22 -3.11 8.44
N GLU A 247 18.11 -3.41 7.50
CA GLU A 247 18.93 -4.64 7.48
C GLU A 247 19.70 -4.91 8.79
N HIS A 248 20.02 -3.85 9.52
CA HIS A 248 20.92 -3.83 10.65
C HIS A 248 20.23 -3.66 12.02
N VAL A 249 18.91 -3.44 12.06
CA VAL A 249 18.17 -3.26 13.32
C VAL A 249 17.60 -4.60 13.77
N LYS A 250 18.40 -5.42 14.45
CA LYS A 250 17.88 -6.62 15.11
C LYS A 250 16.98 -6.19 16.27
N PRO A 251 15.70 -6.63 16.35
CA PRO A 251 14.94 -6.48 17.57
C PRO A 251 15.59 -7.34 18.65
N ARG A 252 16.27 -6.69 19.60
CA ARG A 252 16.81 -7.32 20.79
C ARG A 252 15.63 -7.70 21.71
N ILE A 253 15.01 -8.84 21.44
CA ILE A 253 14.07 -9.47 22.37
C ILE A 253 14.75 -10.73 22.90
N LEU A 254 15.59 -10.54 23.91
CA LEU A 254 16.10 -11.59 24.80
C LEU A 254 15.10 -11.82 25.93
N THR A 255 13.80 -11.97 25.63
CA THR A 255 12.85 -12.50 26.60
C THR A 255 12.88 -14.03 26.52
N LYS A 256 12.79 -14.70 27.67
CA LYS A 256 12.65 -16.16 27.78
C LYS A 256 11.43 -16.57 26.93
N LYS A 257 11.66 -17.11 25.72
CA LYS A 257 10.57 -17.48 24.81
C LYS A 257 9.81 -18.67 25.40
N ARG A 258 8.55 -18.46 25.77
CA ARG A 258 7.64 -19.50 26.27
C ARG A 258 7.49 -20.63 25.23
N PRO A 259 7.51 -21.91 25.61
CA PRO A 259 7.24 -23.01 24.67
C PRO A 259 5.77 -23.03 24.27
N LEU A 260 5.49 -23.23 22.98
CA LEU A 260 4.13 -23.16 22.42
C LEU A 260 3.71 -24.46 21.72
N ILE A 261 2.42 -24.76 21.77
CA ILE A 261 1.73 -25.76 20.95
C ILE A 261 0.91 -24.99 19.91
N VAL A 262 1.14 -25.25 18.62
CA VAL A 262 0.47 -24.54 17.54
C VAL A 262 -0.33 -25.53 16.71
N GLY A 263 -1.66 -25.42 16.74
CA GLY A 263 -2.56 -26.17 15.86
C GLY A 263 -2.80 -25.41 14.57
N ILE A 264 -2.73 -26.11 13.43
CA ILE A 264 -2.87 -25.49 12.11
C ILE A 264 -3.78 -26.35 11.24
N ASP A 265 -4.82 -25.72 10.70
CA ASP A 265 -5.68 -26.26 9.65
C ASP A 265 -5.25 -25.64 8.30
N PRO A 266 -4.46 -26.33 7.45
CA PRO A 266 -3.95 -25.77 6.21
C PRO A 266 -4.98 -25.82 5.08
N GLY A 267 -5.09 -24.73 4.32
CA GLY A 267 -6.02 -24.66 3.20
C GLY A 267 -5.99 -23.31 2.48
N ILE A 268 -7.01 -23.05 1.67
CA ILE A 268 -7.22 -21.71 1.08
C ILE A 268 -7.44 -20.68 2.20
N ILE A 269 -8.20 -21.06 3.22
CA ILE A 269 -8.25 -20.38 4.50
C ILE A 269 -7.45 -21.26 5.44
N THR A 270 -6.46 -20.68 6.11
CA THR A 270 -5.63 -21.38 7.08
C THR A 270 -6.04 -20.93 8.47
N GLY A 271 -6.47 -21.88 9.31
CA GLY A 271 -6.70 -21.66 10.73
C GLY A 271 -5.42 -21.85 11.53
N VAL A 272 -5.18 -21.02 12.54
CA VAL A 272 -4.03 -21.11 13.44
C VAL A 272 -4.50 -20.89 14.87
N ALA A 273 -4.20 -21.86 15.74
CA ALA A 273 -4.40 -21.75 17.18
C ALA A 273 -3.05 -21.87 17.89
N ILE A 274 -2.79 -20.95 18.82
CA ILE A 274 -1.55 -20.87 19.59
C ILE A 274 -1.89 -21.08 21.05
N LEU A 275 -1.39 -22.17 21.61
CA LEU A 275 -1.48 -22.51 23.03
C LEU A 275 -0.09 -22.44 23.66
N ASP A 276 -0.03 -22.17 24.95
CA ASP A 276 1.18 -22.47 25.73
C ASP A 276 1.26 -23.97 26.08
N ILE A 277 2.28 -24.34 26.86
CA ILE A 277 2.52 -25.73 27.23
C ILE A 277 1.57 -26.24 28.31
N ASP A 278 1.01 -25.33 29.11
CA ASP A 278 0.09 -25.63 30.21
C ASP A 278 -1.34 -25.75 29.68
N GLY A 279 -1.56 -25.27 28.47
CA GLY A 279 -2.76 -25.47 27.67
C GLY A 279 -3.56 -24.19 27.51
N GLU A 280 -3.11 -23.03 27.99
CA GLU A 280 -3.83 -21.77 27.82
C GLU A 280 -3.78 -21.31 26.36
N VAL A 281 -4.93 -20.91 25.83
CA VAL A 281 -5.01 -20.39 24.46
C VAL A 281 -4.58 -18.92 24.45
N LEU A 282 -3.45 -18.66 23.79
CA LEU A 282 -2.90 -17.31 23.66
C LEU A 282 -3.52 -16.55 22.49
N ARG A 283 -3.88 -17.27 21.41
CA ARG A 283 -4.51 -16.68 20.22
C ARG A 283 -5.13 -17.74 19.32
N VAL A 284 -6.27 -17.42 18.71
CA VAL A 284 -6.81 -18.13 17.56
C VAL A 284 -7.09 -17.12 16.44
N PHE A 285 -6.79 -17.47 15.19
CA PHE A 285 -7.13 -16.66 14.04
C PHE A 285 -7.18 -17.51 12.77
N SER A 286 -7.88 -17.04 11.75
CA SER A 286 -7.81 -17.60 10.40
C SER A 286 -7.48 -16.52 9.37
N GLY A 287 -7.09 -16.95 8.17
CA GLY A 287 -7.01 -16.03 7.05
C GLY A 287 -6.73 -16.70 5.72
N LYS A 288 -7.01 -15.96 4.66
CA LYS A 288 -6.96 -16.47 3.29
C LYS A 288 -5.56 -16.40 2.70
N ASN A 289 -5.05 -17.52 2.19
CA ASN A 289 -3.72 -17.68 1.59
C ASN A 289 -2.58 -17.17 2.50
N ILE A 290 -2.66 -17.49 3.80
CA ILE A 290 -1.57 -17.23 4.74
C ILE A 290 -0.39 -18.14 4.38
N ASP A 291 0.82 -17.58 4.31
CA ASP A 291 2.05 -18.33 4.04
C ASP A 291 2.76 -18.76 5.35
N ARG A 292 3.60 -19.81 5.28
CA ARG A 292 4.35 -20.31 6.47
C ARG A 292 5.09 -19.19 7.20
N ALA A 293 5.79 -18.32 6.47
CA ALA A 293 6.57 -17.25 7.10
C ALA A 293 5.71 -16.23 7.88
N THR A 294 4.46 -16.01 7.47
CA THR A 294 3.51 -15.19 8.23
C THR A 294 3.08 -15.89 9.50
N ILE A 295 2.81 -17.20 9.44
CA ILE A 295 2.49 -18.03 10.61
C ILE A 295 3.66 -17.97 11.59
N VAL A 296 4.90 -18.20 11.13
CA VAL A 296 6.11 -18.10 11.96
C VAL A 296 6.19 -16.74 12.65
N LYS A 297 6.05 -15.63 11.90
CA LYS A 297 6.11 -14.28 12.46
C LYS A 297 5.03 -14.02 13.53
N GLU A 298 3.82 -14.53 13.35
CA GLU A 298 2.75 -14.39 14.34
C GLU A 298 3.02 -15.24 15.58
N VAL A 299 3.44 -16.51 15.41
CA VAL A 299 3.77 -17.42 16.52
C VAL A 299 4.94 -16.88 17.34
N GLU A 300 5.97 -16.33 16.69
CA GLU A 300 7.15 -15.78 17.37
C GLU A 300 6.86 -14.62 18.32
N LYS A 301 5.72 -13.92 18.16
CA LYS A 301 5.29 -12.86 19.10
C LYS A 301 4.93 -13.42 20.47
N TYR A 302 4.44 -14.66 20.52
CA TYR A 302 3.95 -15.31 21.74
C TYR A 302 5.01 -16.19 22.39
N GLY A 303 5.96 -16.72 21.60
CA GLY A 303 6.95 -17.67 22.12
C GLY A 303 7.66 -18.47 21.04
N LYS A 304 8.17 -19.65 21.43
CA LYS A 304 8.86 -20.57 20.53
C LYS A 304 7.96 -21.79 20.28
N PRO A 305 7.57 -22.08 19.03
CA PRO A 305 6.81 -23.28 18.70
C PRO A 305 7.64 -24.52 19.02
N LEU A 306 7.05 -25.39 19.84
CA LEU A 306 7.63 -26.66 20.25
C LEU A 306 6.90 -27.82 19.56
N ILE A 307 5.58 -27.73 19.47
CA ILE A 307 4.71 -28.71 18.78
C ILE A 307 3.94 -27.98 17.69
N ILE A 308 3.92 -28.56 16.49
CA ILE A 308 2.99 -28.21 15.42
C ILE A 308 1.99 -29.35 15.32
N ALA A 309 0.71 -29.07 15.49
CA ALA A 309 -0.35 -30.06 15.52
C ALA A 309 -1.25 -30.00 14.30
N SER A 310 -1.61 -31.16 13.78
CA SER A 310 -2.62 -31.34 12.74
C SER A 310 -3.74 -32.24 13.26
N ASP A 311 -4.95 -32.01 12.75
CA ASP A 311 -6.16 -32.78 12.98
C ASP A 311 -6.30 -34.01 12.06
N VAL A 312 -5.46 -34.12 11.04
CA VAL A 312 -5.52 -35.18 10.02
C VAL A 312 -4.26 -36.06 10.00
N SER A 313 -4.41 -37.30 9.55
CA SER A 313 -3.33 -38.27 9.36
C SER A 313 -3.45 -38.95 7.98
N PRO A 314 -2.40 -38.95 7.14
CA PRO A 314 -1.11 -38.29 7.31
C PRO A 314 -1.19 -36.76 7.25
N PRO A 315 -0.19 -36.03 7.79
CA PRO A 315 -0.19 -34.58 7.81
C PRO A 315 0.02 -33.99 6.40
N PRO A 316 -0.59 -32.84 6.09
CA PRO A 316 -0.31 -32.11 4.85
C PRO A 316 1.16 -31.67 4.71
N GLU A 317 1.70 -31.71 3.48
CA GLU A 317 3.11 -31.34 3.15
C GLU A 317 3.50 -29.95 3.71
N ALA A 318 2.56 -29.00 3.72
CA ALA A 318 2.78 -27.65 4.25
C ALA A 318 3.11 -27.65 5.76
N LEU A 319 2.49 -28.54 6.54
CA LEU A 319 2.75 -28.70 7.97
C LEU A 319 4.10 -29.36 8.23
N GLU A 320 4.48 -30.37 7.44
CA GLU A 320 5.79 -31.02 7.53
C GLU A 320 6.92 -30.01 7.30
N LYS A 321 6.79 -29.22 6.22
CA LYS A 321 7.73 -28.14 5.90
C LYS A 321 7.79 -27.11 7.04
N LEU A 322 6.64 -26.70 7.57
CA LEU A 322 6.57 -25.73 8.67
C LEU A 322 7.21 -26.24 9.97
N ALA A 323 6.92 -27.49 10.35
CA ALA A 323 7.49 -28.13 11.53
C ALA A 323 9.02 -28.24 11.42
N SER A 324 9.53 -28.61 10.24
CA SER A 324 10.96 -28.62 9.93
C SER A 324 11.60 -27.23 10.04
N THR A 325 10.99 -26.21 9.41
CA THR A 325 11.45 -24.81 9.48
C THR A 325 11.55 -24.32 10.92
N LEU A 326 10.55 -24.63 11.75
CA LEU A 326 10.47 -24.21 13.14
C LEU A 326 11.28 -25.09 14.11
N ARG A 327 11.84 -26.21 13.62
CA ARG A 327 12.45 -27.29 14.44
C ARG A 327 11.53 -27.74 15.57
N ALA A 328 10.25 -27.82 15.26
CA ALA A 328 9.17 -28.21 16.16
C ALA A 328 8.75 -29.66 15.84
N LYS A 329 8.23 -30.36 16.85
CA LYS A 329 7.72 -31.72 16.67
C LYS A 329 6.37 -31.66 15.98
N LEU A 330 6.22 -32.38 14.87
CA LEU A 330 4.93 -32.55 14.22
C LEU A 330 4.11 -33.58 15.01
N TYR A 331 2.91 -33.20 15.42
CA TYR A 331 1.93 -34.05 16.07
C TYR A 331 0.76 -34.30 15.11
N THR A 332 0.40 -35.58 14.97
CA THR A 332 -0.77 -36.03 14.23
C THR A 332 -1.50 -37.08 15.05
N PRO A 333 -2.85 -37.10 15.04
CA PRO A 333 -3.62 -38.15 15.68
C PRO A 333 -3.37 -39.51 15.00
N GLN A 334 -3.71 -40.61 15.68
CA GLN A 334 -3.62 -41.96 15.09
C GLN A 334 -4.56 -42.11 13.90
N GLN A 335 -5.74 -41.50 13.97
CA GLN A 335 -6.73 -41.41 12.89
C GLN A 335 -7.19 -39.96 12.76
N SER A 336 -7.58 -39.56 11.55
CA SER A 336 -8.09 -38.20 11.30
C SER A 336 -9.34 -37.92 12.13
N LEU A 337 -9.38 -36.76 12.79
CA LEU A 337 -10.51 -36.37 13.62
C LEU A 337 -11.74 -36.08 12.75
N SER A 338 -12.87 -36.69 13.10
CA SER A 338 -14.18 -36.38 12.51
C SER A 338 -14.66 -34.98 12.92
N GLN A 339 -15.60 -34.43 12.16
CA GLN A 339 -16.14 -33.10 12.45
C GLN A 339 -16.81 -33.04 13.85
N SER A 340 -17.54 -34.09 14.23
CA SER A 340 -18.18 -34.20 15.55
C SER A 340 -17.16 -34.23 16.68
N GLU A 341 -16.06 -34.99 16.53
CA GLU A 341 -15.00 -35.06 17.54
C GLU A 341 -14.32 -33.70 17.73
N LYS A 342 -14.07 -32.95 16.64
CA LYS A 342 -13.52 -31.59 16.73
C LYS A 342 -14.44 -30.64 17.48
N GLU A 343 -15.73 -30.68 17.14
CA GLU A 343 -16.76 -29.86 17.77
C GLU A 343 -16.88 -30.15 19.28
N GLU A 344 -16.92 -31.43 19.65
CA GLU A 344 -16.97 -31.86 21.05
C GLU A 344 -15.69 -31.46 21.81
N LEU A 345 -14.50 -31.71 21.25
CA LEU A 345 -13.23 -31.36 21.88
C LEU A 345 -13.11 -29.88 22.20
N VAL A 346 -13.49 -29.01 21.25
CA VAL A 346 -13.45 -27.56 21.42
C VAL A 346 -14.53 -27.12 22.41
N LYS A 347 -15.75 -27.65 22.31
CA LYS A 347 -16.86 -27.30 23.21
C LYS A 347 -16.52 -27.63 24.66
N THR A 348 -16.11 -28.86 24.96
CA THR A 348 -15.74 -29.28 26.32
C THR A 348 -14.57 -28.45 26.84
N TYR A 349 -13.62 -28.09 25.99
CA TYR A 349 -12.49 -27.27 26.41
C TYR A 349 -12.90 -25.82 26.74
N LEU A 350 -13.76 -25.21 25.92
CA LEU A 350 -14.28 -23.85 26.14
C LEU A 350 -15.19 -23.75 27.38
N GLU A 351 -15.99 -24.79 27.67
CA GLU A 351 -16.83 -24.85 28.88
C GLU A 351 -16.02 -24.82 30.18
N ASN A 352 -14.76 -25.28 30.14
CA ASN A 352 -13.88 -25.37 31.31
C ASN A 352 -12.98 -24.13 31.50
N LEU A 353 -13.12 -23.11 30.65
CA LEU A 353 -12.29 -21.89 30.70
C LEU A 353 -12.98 -20.78 31.49
N GLU A 354 -12.22 -20.09 32.34
CA GLU A 354 -12.67 -18.91 33.08
C GLU A 354 -12.89 -17.68 32.17
N SER A 355 -12.25 -17.65 31.00
CA SER A 355 -12.36 -16.57 30.01
C SER A 355 -12.87 -17.12 28.67
N PRO A 356 -13.97 -16.58 28.11
CA PRO A 356 -14.50 -17.05 26.83
C PRO A 356 -13.58 -16.61 25.70
N ILE A 357 -13.07 -17.58 24.94
CA ILE A 357 -12.35 -17.34 23.69
C ILE A 357 -13.38 -17.37 22.55
N GLU A 358 -13.41 -16.32 21.76
CA GLU A 358 -14.26 -16.27 20.57
C GLU A 358 -13.65 -17.12 19.45
N VAL A 359 -14.40 -18.13 19.00
CA VAL A 359 -14.08 -18.92 17.81
C VAL A 359 -15.05 -18.50 16.71
N GLU A 360 -14.57 -17.73 15.74
CA GLU A 360 -15.43 -17.06 14.76
C GLU A 360 -15.82 -17.98 13.58
N ASP A 361 -14.95 -18.94 13.24
CA ASP A 361 -15.12 -19.76 12.04
C ASP A 361 -14.67 -21.22 12.22
N THR A 362 -15.07 -22.07 11.27
CA THR A 362 -14.78 -23.51 11.30
C THR A 362 -13.29 -23.83 11.20
N HIS A 363 -12.48 -23.00 10.54
CA HIS A 363 -11.03 -23.20 10.41
C HIS A 363 -10.31 -22.89 11.72
N GLN A 364 -10.73 -21.85 12.43
CA GLN A 364 -10.29 -21.53 13.78
C GLN A 364 -10.59 -22.68 14.74
N ARG A 365 -11.81 -23.22 14.68
CA ARG A 365 -12.24 -24.38 15.46
C ARG A 365 -11.38 -25.61 15.18
N ASP A 366 -11.17 -25.94 13.92
CA ASP A 366 -10.41 -27.14 13.52
C ASP A 366 -8.93 -27.02 13.92
N ALA A 367 -8.33 -25.83 13.76
CA ALA A 367 -6.97 -25.55 14.25
C ALA A 367 -6.87 -25.65 15.78
N LEU A 368 -7.88 -25.15 16.50
CA LEU A 368 -7.95 -25.24 17.96
C LEU A 368 -8.11 -26.70 18.42
N ALA A 369 -8.96 -27.47 17.75
CA ALA A 369 -9.13 -28.90 18.02
C ALA A 369 -7.81 -29.67 17.86
N ALA A 370 -7.04 -29.36 16.80
CA ALA A 370 -5.71 -29.95 16.60
C ALA A 370 -4.75 -29.62 17.76
N ALA A 371 -4.71 -28.36 18.21
CA ALA A 371 -3.86 -27.94 19.31
C ALA A 371 -4.26 -28.58 20.65
N ILE A 372 -5.56 -28.62 20.97
CA ILE A 372 -6.08 -29.25 22.19
C ILE A 372 -5.79 -30.74 22.21
N ASN A 373 -5.98 -31.42 21.08
CA ASN A 373 -5.71 -32.85 20.97
C ASN A 373 -4.21 -33.15 21.21
N ALA A 374 -3.33 -32.32 20.64
CA ALA A 374 -1.89 -32.40 20.92
C ALA A 374 -1.61 -32.18 22.40
N TRP A 375 -2.13 -31.12 23.01
CA TRP A 375 -1.94 -30.84 24.43
C TRP A 375 -2.40 -31.99 25.32
N LYS A 376 -3.60 -32.54 25.10
CA LYS A 376 -4.13 -33.70 25.84
C LYS A 376 -3.19 -34.90 25.79
N SER A 377 -2.58 -35.17 24.63
CA SER A 377 -1.65 -36.29 24.46
C SER A 377 -0.33 -36.15 25.23
N PHE A 378 0.10 -34.90 25.48
CA PHE A 378 1.35 -34.62 26.19
C PHE A 378 1.13 -34.27 27.67
N ARG A 379 -0.08 -33.87 28.06
CA ARG A 379 -0.43 -33.41 29.42
C ARG A 379 0.08 -34.35 30.51
N THR A 380 -0.21 -35.65 30.42
CA THR A 380 0.21 -36.64 31.43
C THR A 380 1.73 -36.69 31.60
N LYS A 381 2.48 -36.59 30.49
CA LYS A 381 3.96 -36.59 30.55
C LYS A 381 4.50 -35.29 31.12
N LEU A 382 3.85 -34.15 30.83
CA LEU A 382 4.25 -32.84 31.33
C LEU A 382 4.03 -32.72 32.84
N GLU A 383 2.88 -33.20 33.34
CA GLU A 383 2.58 -33.25 34.78
C GLU A 383 3.55 -34.19 35.53
N GLN A 384 3.93 -35.32 34.92
CA GLN A 384 4.95 -36.20 35.49
C GLN A 384 6.32 -35.51 35.64
N ILE A 385 6.70 -34.67 34.68
CA ILE A 385 7.96 -33.90 34.74
C ILE A 385 7.90 -32.88 35.86
N GLU A 386 6.81 -32.13 35.99
CA GLU A 386 6.65 -31.15 37.07
C GLU A 386 6.76 -31.80 38.44
N ASN A 387 6.07 -32.94 38.64
CA ASN A 387 6.13 -33.72 39.87
C ASN A 387 7.51 -34.32 40.14
N TYR A 388 8.26 -34.67 39.09
CA TYR A 388 9.63 -35.18 39.23
C TYR A 388 10.61 -34.08 39.61
N VAL A 389 10.49 -32.90 38.99
CA VAL A 389 11.36 -31.75 39.25
C VAL A 389 11.07 -31.10 40.59
N SER A 390 9.79 -31.00 40.99
CA SER A 390 9.40 -30.42 42.29
C SER A 390 9.97 -31.19 43.48
N LYS A 391 10.19 -32.50 43.33
CA LYS A 391 10.83 -33.35 44.35
C LYS A 391 12.33 -33.13 44.52
N MET A 392 13.00 -32.50 43.54
CA MET A 392 14.46 -32.41 43.54
C MET A 392 15.02 -31.18 44.25
N GLU A 393 14.18 -30.23 44.70
CA GLU A 393 14.59 -28.94 45.32
C GLU A 393 15.70 -28.17 44.56
N LEU A 394 15.90 -28.48 43.28
CA LEU A 394 16.88 -27.83 42.42
C LEU A 394 16.19 -26.68 41.68
N ASP A 395 16.81 -25.50 41.68
CA ASP A 395 16.44 -24.44 40.76
C ASP A 395 16.82 -24.91 39.35
N VAL A 396 15.88 -25.45 38.57
CA VAL A 396 16.07 -25.87 37.17
C VAL A 396 14.93 -25.36 36.32
N ASP A 397 15.21 -25.09 35.05
CA ASP A 397 14.23 -24.50 34.14
C ASP A 397 13.27 -25.58 33.61
N VAL A 398 12.12 -25.75 34.29
CA VAL A 398 11.10 -26.76 33.98
C VAL A 398 10.65 -26.70 32.52
N ASP A 399 10.50 -25.51 31.95
CA ASP A 399 10.08 -25.30 30.55
C ASP A 399 11.07 -25.93 29.57
N LYS A 400 12.37 -25.88 29.87
CA LYS A 400 13.41 -26.48 29.03
C LYS A 400 13.42 -27.99 29.12
N ILE A 401 13.19 -28.53 30.32
CA ILE A 401 13.08 -29.97 30.54
C ILE A 401 11.84 -30.51 29.78
N LYS A 402 10.68 -29.84 29.92
CA LYS A 402 9.47 -30.12 29.12
C LYS A 402 9.78 -30.12 27.61
N ALA A 403 10.51 -29.11 27.13
CA ALA A 403 10.89 -29.00 25.72
C ALA A 403 11.80 -30.12 25.22
N ASP A 404 12.76 -30.55 26.03
CA ASP A 404 13.69 -31.62 25.69
C ASP A 404 13.01 -32.99 25.69
N VAL A 405 12.09 -33.25 26.62
CA VAL A 405 11.30 -34.50 26.64
C VAL A 405 10.37 -34.58 25.42
N ILE A 406 9.72 -33.48 25.03
CA ILE A 406 8.88 -33.46 23.83
C ILE A 406 9.70 -33.83 22.58
N LYS A 407 10.95 -33.37 22.49
CA LYS A 407 11.89 -33.71 21.42
C LYS A 407 12.39 -35.16 21.42
N GLY A 408 12.02 -35.96 22.43
CA GLY A 408 12.29 -37.40 22.48
C GLY A 408 13.34 -37.83 23.50
N LEU A 409 13.83 -36.92 24.36
CA LEU A 409 14.70 -37.31 25.48
C LEU A 409 13.89 -37.96 26.60
N SER A 410 14.51 -38.86 27.36
CA SER A 410 13.91 -39.36 28.60
C SER A 410 13.89 -38.25 29.66
N ILE A 411 12.98 -38.36 30.64
CA ILE A 411 12.87 -37.38 31.73
C ILE A 411 14.21 -37.25 32.47
N ALA A 412 14.87 -38.38 32.76
CA ALA A 412 16.18 -38.41 33.40
C ALA A 412 17.26 -37.69 32.57
N GLN A 413 17.35 -37.98 31.26
CA GLN A 413 18.33 -37.36 30.37
C GLN A 413 18.11 -35.84 30.22
N ALA A 414 16.86 -35.40 30.14
CA ALA A 414 16.52 -33.98 30.04
C ALA A 414 16.91 -33.22 31.32
N VAL A 415 16.69 -33.83 32.49
CA VAL A 415 17.08 -33.27 33.79
C VAL A 415 18.61 -33.23 33.94
N GLU A 416 19.31 -34.32 33.65
CA GLU A 416 20.78 -34.38 33.67
C GLU A 416 21.41 -33.32 32.77
N LYS A 417 20.87 -33.14 31.56
CA LYS A 417 21.35 -32.14 30.60
C LYS A 417 21.16 -30.72 31.11
N GLU A 418 20.04 -30.41 31.76
CA GLU A 418 19.78 -29.09 32.33
C GLU A 418 20.68 -28.84 33.56
N ILE A 419 20.87 -29.84 34.42
CA ILE A 419 21.80 -29.79 35.56
C ILE A 419 23.24 -29.57 35.06
N PHE A 420 23.69 -30.34 34.08
CA PHE A 420 25.01 -30.19 33.48
C PHE A 420 25.21 -28.81 32.86
N ARG A 421 24.17 -28.24 32.22
CA ARG A 421 24.23 -26.88 31.69
C ARG A 421 24.38 -25.84 32.81
N LYS A 422 23.63 -25.97 33.91
CA LYS A 422 23.76 -25.07 35.06
C LYS A 422 25.15 -25.17 35.68
N LEU A 423 25.65 -26.38 35.93
CA LEU A 423 27.01 -26.62 36.43
C LEU A 423 28.08 -26.02 35.49
N THR A 424 27.90 -26.15 34.16
CA THR A 424 28.83 -25.57 33.19
C THR A 424 28.79 -24.03 33.19
N LEU A 425 27.62 -23.43 33.35
CA LEU A 425 27.46 -21.97 33.46
C LEU A 425 28.07 -21.45 34.76
N GLU A 426 27.86 -22.14 35.88
CA GLU A 426 28.52 -21.83 37.14
C GLU A 426 30.04 -21.98 37.04
N LEU A 427 30.53 -23.05 36.41
CA LEU A 427 31.97 -23.23 36.18
C LEU A 427 32.56 -22.11 35.31
N LYS A 428 31.85 -21.67 34.26
CA LYS A 428 32.25 -20.54 33.39
C LYS A 428 32.23 -19.21 34.14
N ALA A 429 31.19 -18.92 34.90
CA ALA A 429 31.12 -17.74 35.78
C ALA A 429 32.27 -17.77 36.79
N ARG A 430 32.57 -18.94 37.36
CA ARG A 430 33.69 -19.14 38.28
C ARG A 430 35.06 -19.09 37.59
N THR A 431 35.15 -19.33 36.27
CA THR A 431 36.39 -19.12 35.50
C THR A 431 36.59 -17.66 35.10
N GLU A 432 35.49 -16.91 34.89
CA GLU A 432 35.53 -15.46 34.70
C GLU A 432 35.83 -14.71 36.01
N GLU A 433 35.30 -15.18 37.14
CA GLU A 433 35.68 -14.72 38.48
C GLU A 433 37.13 -15.11 38.84
N ARG A 434 37.59 -16.32 38.45
CA ARG A 434 39.01 -16.73 38.64
C ARG A 434 40.02 -15.95 37.81
N LYS A 435 39.61 -15.23 36.74
CA LYS A 435 40.52 -14.30 36.05
C LYS A 435 40.79 -13.01 36.85
N VAL A 436 40.05 -12.78 37.94
CA VAL A 436 40.21 -11.63 38.85
C VAL A 436 40.93 -12.02 40.15
N GLU A 437 41.02 -13.30 40.50
CA GLU A 437 41.65 -13.74 41.75
C GLU A 437 42.64 -14.90 41.53
N GLU A 438 43.86 -14.56 41.09
CA GLU A 438 45.05 -15.39 41.29
C GLU A 438 46.02 -14.70 42.25
N LYS A 439 45.87 -15.03 43.54
CA LYS A 439 46.83 -15.05 44.66
C LYS A 439 45.94 -15.44 45.86
N THR A 440 46.08 -16.57 46.54
CA THR A 440 47.29 -17.20 47.07
C THR A 440 46.84 -18.55 47.66
N VAL A 441 47.61 -19.62 47.45
CA VAL A 441 47.48 -20.84 48.26
C VAL A 441 48.41 -20.70 49.45
N LYS A 442 47.90 -20.98 50.67
CA LYS A 442 48.53 -21.85 51.68
C LYS A 442 47.68 -21.90 52.95
N GLN A 443 47.23 -23.11 53.32
CA GLN A 443 46.85 -23.43 54.70
C GLN A 443 48.08 -23.23 55.60
N PRO A 444 47.90 -22.79 56.86
CA PRO A 444 47.88 -23.79 57.92
C PRO A 444 46.94 -23.48 59.10
N LYS A 445 46.51 -24.55 59.77
CA LYS A 445 46.13 -24.66 61.20
C LYS A 445 45.09 -23.65 61.72
N VAL A 446 43.86 -24.16 61.88
CA VAL A 446 42.72 -23.52 62.54
C VAL A 446 43.11 -23.04 63.95
N SER A 447 43.26 -21.73 64.11
CA SER A 447 43.33 -21.04 65.40
C SER A 447 41.92 -20.58 65.78
N GLU A 448 41.55 -20.67 67.06
CA GLU A 448 40.24 -20.28 67.60
C GLU A 448 39.82 -18.83 67.27
N THR A 449 40.77 -17.98 66.88
CA THR A 449 40.53 -16.63 66.35
C THR A 449 39.77 -16.63 65.04
N LEU A 450 40.07 -17.54 64.11
CA LEU A 450 39.36 -17.69 62.83
C LEU A 450 37.92 -18.13 63.02
N LEU A 451 37.63 -18.97 64.01
CA LEU A 451 36.26 -19.38 64.34
C LEU A 451 35.41 -18.21 64.87
N LYS A 452 36.01 -17.30 65.64
CA LYS A 452 35.33 -16.07 66.08
C LYS A 452 35.08 -15.11 64.91
N GLU A 453 36.04 -15.01 63.99
CA GLU A 453 35.93 -14.18 62.80
C GLU A 453 34.90 -14.73 61.81
N ILE A 454 34.86 -16.06 61.61
CA ILE A 454 33.82 -16.75 60.85
C ILE A 454 32.45 -16.48 61.44
N LYS A 455 32.27 -16.59 62.77
CA LYS A 455 30.98 -16.28 63.41
C LYS A 455 30.57 -14.81 63.23
N LYS A 456 31.53 -13.88 63.27
CA LYS A 456 31.27 -12.46 63.02
C LYS A 456 30.84 -12.23 61.56
N LEU A 457 31.58 -12.81 60.61
CA LEU A 457 31.28 -12.75 59.18
C LEU A 457 29.97 -13.45 58.83
N GLU A 458 29.62 -14.54 59.51
CA GLU A 458 28.33 -15.23 59.34
C GLU A 458 27.16 -14.37 59.81
N LYS A 459 27.33 -13.67 60.95
CA LYS A 459 26.33 -12.73 61.46
C LYS A 459 26.17 -11.52 60.53
N GLU A 460 27.28 -11.01 60.00
CA GLU A 460 27.29 -9.91 59.04
C GLU A 460 26.67 -10.35 57.70
N ARG A 461 26.94 -11.58 57.24
CA ARG A 461 26.30 -12.19 56.07
C ARG A 461 24.80 -12.37 56.28
N ALA A 462 24.36 -12.74 57.49
CA ALA A 462 22.94 -12.86 57.81
C ALA A 462 22.25 -11.50 57.74
N GLN A 463 22.83 -10.46 58.35
CA GLN A 463 22.33 -9.09 58.29
C GLN A 463 22.31 -8.52 56.86
N LEU A 464 23.36 -8.78 56.07
CA LEU A 464 23.41 -8.36 54.67
C LEU A 464 22.36 -9.10 53.82
N LYS A 465 22.12 -10.38 54.06
CA LYS A 465 21.04 -11.14 53.39
C LYS A 465 19.66 -10.61 53.73
N GLU A 466 19.44 -10.22 54.98
CA GLU A 466 18.17 -9.63 55.43
C GLU A 466 17.92 -8.28 54.77
N ARG A 467 18.90 -7.37 54.79
CA ARG A 467 18.84 -6.09 54.06
C ARG A 467 18.64 -6.27 52.56
N LEU A 468 19.28 -7.28 51.96
CA LEU A 468 19.10 -7.59 50.54
C LEU A 468 17.68 -8.08 50.25
N SER A 469 17.07 -8.84 51.18
CA SER A 469 15.69 -9.30 51.08
C SER A 469 14.71 -8.12 51.18
N GLU A 470 14.93 -7.22 52.13
CA GLU A 470 14.13 -5.99 52.30
C GLU A 470 14.23 -5.08 51.07
N ALA A 471 15.43 -4.79 50.60
CA ALA A 471 15.64 -3.98 49.39
C ALA A 471 15.00 -4.63 48.15
N ARG A 472 15.02 -5.96 48.03
CA ARG A 472 14.33 -6.68 46.94
C ARG A 472 12.81 -6.57 47.03
N LYS A 473 12.24 -6.64 48.24
CA LYS A 473 10.80 -6.43 48.46
C LYS A 473 10.40 -5.00 48.10
N GLU A 474 11.20 -4.02 48.50
CA GLU A 474 10.96 -2.60 48.19
C GLU A 474 11.04 -2.33 46.68
N ILE A 475 12.04 -2.90 45.99
CA ILE A 475 12.14 -2.82 44.52
C ILE A 475 10.91 -3.45 43.84
N LEU A 476 10.39 -4.57 44.37
CA LEU A 476 9.21 -5.22 43.81
C LEU A 476 7.95 -4.35 43.99
N GLU A 477 7.80 -3.73 45.16
CA GLU A 477 6.70 -2.82 45.47
C GLU A 477 6.74 -1.57 44.59
N LEU A 478 7.91 -0.93 44.49
CA LEU A 478 8.13 0.24 43.62
C LEU A 478 7.89 -0.10 42.15
N LYS A 479 8.28 -1.29 41.68
CA LYS A 479 7.99 -1.74 40.31
C LYS A 479 6.49 -1.90 40.06
N LYS A 480 5.74 -2.47 41.02
CA LYS A 480 4.28 -2.59 40.93
C LYS A 480 3.61 -1.21 40.87
N GLN A 481 4.04 -0.28 41.72
CA GLN A 481 3.53 1.09 41.72
C GLN A 481 3.82 1.80 40.39
N LEU A 482 5.01 1.60 39.83
CA LEU A 482 5.43 2.18 38.56
C LEU A 482 4.66 1.59 37.37
N GLU A 483 4.37 0.29 37.39
CA GLU A 483 3.49 -0.35 36.40
C GLU A 483 2.05 0.17 36.47
N LEU A 484 1.49 0.33 37.67
CA LEU A 484 0.17 0.91 37.88
C LEU A 484 0.11 2.35 37.35
N TYR A 485 1.12 3.16 37.67
CA TYR A 485 1.24 4.52 37.19
C TYR A 485 1.33 4.57 35.66
N HIS A 486 2.22 3.78 35.05
CA HIS A 486 2.37 3.68 33.59
C HIS A 486 1.08 3.24 32.90
N LYS A 487 0.32 2.31 33.51
CA LYS A 487 -0.96 1.84 32.98
C LYS A 487 -2.01 2.96 32.99
N GLN A 488 -2.09 3.72 34.08
CA GLN A 488 -2.99 4.88 34.19
C GLN A 488 -2.61 6.00 33.21
N THR A 489 -1.32 6.37 33.12
CA THR A 489 -0.87 7.42 32.19
C THR A 489 -1.08 7.02 30.74
N ASN A 490 -0.82 5.76 30.37
CA ASN A 490 -1.05 5.29 29.01
C ASN A 490 -2.53 5.29 28.62
N ILE A 491 -3.43 4.97 29.56
CA ILE A 491 -4.86 5.08 29.32
C ILE A 491 -5.21 6.55 29.05
N GLN A 492 -4.83 7.47 29.95
CA GLN A 492 -5.13 8.90 29.79
C GLN A 492 -4.58 9.49 28.48
N VAL A 493 -3.33 9.17 28.12
CA VAL A 493 -2.72 9.66 26.87
C VAL A 493 -3.45 9.12 25.64
N LYS A 494 -3.91 7.86 25.68
CA LYS A 494 -4.72 7.28 24.59
C LYS A 494 -6.08 7.97 24.49
N THR A 495 -6.78 8.17 25.62
CA THR A 495 -8.09 8.82 25.63
C THR A 495 -7.99 10.26 25.11
N VAL A 496 -6.97 11.02 25.53
CA VAL A 496 -6.76 12.39 25.05
C VAL A 496 -6.50 12.42 23.55
N ARG A 497 -5.69 11.48 23.02
CA ARG A 497 -5.43 11.39 21.57
C ARG A 497 -6.67 10.99 20.77
N GLU A 498 -7.48 10.06 21.28
CA GLU A 498 -8.75 9.68 20.65
C GLU A 498 -9.73 10.84 20.64
N ILE A 499 -9.88 11.56 21.76
CA ILE A 499 -10.73 12.75 21.83
C ILE A 499 -10.25 13.81 20.84
N GLN A 500 -8.94 14.04 20.72
CA GLN A 500 -8.38 14.99 19.76
C GLN A 500 -8.70 14.58 18.32
N ALA A 501 -8.47 13.31 17.97
CA ALA A 501 -8.76 12.79 16.63
C ALA A 501 -10.25 12.88 16.29
N LEU A 502 -11.14 12.48 17.21
CA LEU A 502 -12.59 12.62 17.03
C LEU A 502 -13.01 14.09 16.90
N SER A 503 -12.44 14.99 17.70
CA SER A 503 -12.77 16.42 17.63
C SER A 503 -12.40 17.04 16.28
N GLU A 504 -11.28 16.61 15.70
CA GLU A 504 -10.80 17.09 14.40
C GLU A 504 -11.64 16.52 13.26
N GLU A 505 -12.05 15.24 13.37
CA GLU A 505 -13.00 14.60 12.44
C GLU A 505 -14.35 15.31 12.46
N VAL A 506 -14.89 15.62 13.64
CA VAL A 506 -16.15 16.37 13.80
C VAL A 506 -16.04 17.76 13.19
N ARG A 507 -14.90 18.45 13.38
CA ARG A 507 -14.68 19.76 12.76
C ARG A 507 -14.67 19.67 11.23
N ARG A 508 -13.95 18.69 10.66
CA ARG A 508 -13.89 18.46 9.21
C ARG A 508 -15.27 18.16 8.63
N LEU A 509 -16.00 17.22 9.25
CA LEU A 509 -17.36 16.86 8.82
C LEU A 509 -18.33 18.04 8.90
N SER A 510 -18.21 18.88 9.95
CA SER A 510 -19.03 20.09 10.09
C SER A 510 -18.75 21.12 8.99
N GLU A 511 -17.50 21.27 8.58
CA GLU A 511 -17.11 22.16 7.47
C GLU A 511 -17.60 21.64 6.11
N GLU A 512 -17.51 20.33 5.87
CA GLU A 512 -18.05 19.69 4.67
C GLU A 512 -19.57 19.83 4.59
N LEU A 513 -20.27 19.62 5.71
CA LEU A 513 -21.72 19.75 5.77
C LEU A 513 -22.17 21.18 5.43
N LYS A 514 -21.48 22.20 5.96
CA LYS A 514 -21.73 23.61 5.59
C LYS A 514 -21.49 23.90 4.10
N LYS A 515 -20.51 23.24 3.47
CA LYS A 515 -20.28 23.40 2.02
C LYS A 515 -21.42 22.80 1.22
N TYR A 516 -21.83 21.58 1.56
CA TYR A 516 -22.93 20.90 0.88
C TYR A 516 -24.28 21.61 1.08
N GLU A 517 -24.53 22.20 2.24
CA GLU A 517 -25.73 23.01 2.47
C GLU A 517 -25.78 24.25 1.56
N LYS A 518 -24.65 24.96 1.42
CA LYS A 518 -24.55 26.11 0.50
C LYS A 518 -24.77 25.70 -0.95
N GLU A 519 -24.18 24.58 -1.36
CA GLU A 519 -24.34 24.07 -2.73
C GLU A 519 -25.78 23.63 -3.00
N ASN A 520 -26.43 22.98 -2.04
CA ASN A 520 -27.84 22.58 -2.15
C ASN A 520 -28.77 23.80 -2.24
N LEU A 521 -28.49 24.86 -1.47
CA LEU A 521 -29.25 26.11 -1.56
C LEU A 521 -29.11 26.76 -2.94
N ARG A 522 -27.88 26.80 -3.47
CA ARG A 522 -27.61 27.32 -4.82
C ARG A 522 -28.34 26.51 -5.89
N LEU A 523 -28.26 25.18 -5.85
CA LEU A 523 -28.95 24.31 -6.81
C LEU A 523 -30.47 24.47 -6.73
N LYS A 524 -31.04 24.66 -5.54
CA LYS A 524 -32.47 24.96 -5.37
C LYS A 524 -32.86 26.29 -6.01
N GLN A 525 -32.01 27.31 -5.92
CA GLN A 525 -32.22 28.59 -6.61
C GLN A 525 -32.16 28.42 -8.13
N GLU A 526 -31.13 27.76 -8.66
CA GLU A 526 -31.01 27.48 -10.10
C GLU A 526 -32.24 26.72 -10.64
N ILE A 527 -32.76 25.75 -9.89
CA ILE A 527 -34.00 25.03 -10.25
C ILE A 527 -35.22 25.97 -10.25
N ALA A 528 -35.32 26.88 -9.28
CA ALA A 528 -36.42 27.85 -9.22
C ALA A 528 -36.37 28.83 -10.41
N ASP A 529 -35.17 29.29 -10.76
CA ASP A 529 -34.93 30.17 -11.90
C ASP A 529 -35.32 29.46 -13.22
N LEU A 530 -34.90 28.21 -13.40
CA LEU A 530 -35.30 27.39 -14.55
C LEU A 530 -36.82 27.21 -14.65
N LYS A 531 -37.52 26.99 -13.52
CA LYS A 531 -38.98 26.91 -13.49
C LYS A 531 -39.63 28.22 -13.97
N SER A 532 -39.13 29.36 -13.50
CA SER A 532 -39.62 30.68 -13.93
C SER A 532 -39.42 30.93 -15.43
N LEU A 533 -38.30 30.44 -15.96
CA LEU A 533 -37.95 30.56 -17.37
C LEU A 533 -38.90 29.72 -18.24
N ILE A 534 -39.19 28.49 -17.83
CA ILE A 534 -40.17 27.62 -18.51
C ILE A 534 -41.57 28.27 -18.56
N ILE A 535 -42.01 28.88 -17.45
CA ILE A 535 -43.31 29.56 -17.40
C ILE A 535 -43.34 30.77 -18.35
N THR A 536 -42.24 31.52 -18.42
CA THR A 536 -42.10 32.69 -19.32
C THR A 536 -42.14 32.28 -20.79
N ILE A 537 -41.44 31.19 -21.15
CA ILE A 537 -41.45 30.62 -22.50
C ILE A 537 -42.88 30.24 -22.92
N SER A 538 -43.62 29.59 -22.01
CA SER A 538 -45.00 29.15 -22.25
C SER A 538 -45.98 30.30 -22.49
N LYS A 539 -45.80 31.45 -21.81
CA LYS A 539 -46.75 32.58 -21.88
C LYS A 539 -46.60 33.49 -23.10
N HIS A 540 -45.44 33.52 -23.75
CA HIS A 540 -45.08 34.62 -24.68
C HIS A 540 -44.62 34.17 -26.08
N ASN A 541 -44.84 32.89 -26.45
CA ASN A 541 -44.51 32.35 -27.77
C ASN A 541 -43.06 32.67 -28.20
N TYR A 542 -42.12 32.46 -27.28
CA TYR A 542 -40.69 32.55 -27.58
C TYR A 542 -40.25 31.38 -28.48
N ARG A 543 -39.42 31.65 -29.49
CA ARG A 543 -38.80 30.67 -30.38
C ARG A 543 -37.30 30.60 -30.15
N LEU A 544 -36.71 29.44 -30.39
CA LEU A 544 -35.27 29.23 -30.27
C LEU A 544 -34.54 29.78 -31.50
N ALA A 545 -33.57 30.66 -31.29
CA ALA A 545 -32.57 30.95 -32.32
C ALA A 545 -31.60 29.77 -32.38
N ILE A 546 -31.46 29.15 -33.56
CA ILE A 546 -30.68 27.93 -33.72
C ILE A 546 -29.20 28.24 -33.45
N PRO A 547 -28.60 27.68 -32.39
CA PRO A 547 -27.25 28.06 -32.00
C PRO A 547 -26.20 27.33 -32.82
N VAL A 548 -25.21 28.08 -33.27
CA VAL A 548 -24.12 27.60 -34.12
C VAL A 548 -22.83 28.21 -33.61
N THR A 549 -21.80 27.39 -33.42
CA THR A 549 -20.51 27.86 -32.90
C THR A 549 -19.80 28.82 -33.86
N THR A 550 -19.70 28.47 -35.14
CA THR A 550 -19.12 29.26 -36.24
C THR A 550 -19.88 28.95 -37.54
N LEU A 551 -19.87 29.85 -38.54
CA LEU A 551 -20.58 29.62 -39.81
C LEU A 551 -19.81 28.67 -40.75
N THR A 552 -19.74 27.39 -40.38
CA THR A 552 -19.14 26.30 -41.15
C THR A 552 -20.16 25.21 -41.45
N LEU A 553 -19.90 24.39 -42.48
CA LEU A 553 -20.84 23.32 -42.87
C LEU A 553 -20.99 22.28 -41.75
N THR A 554 -19.90 21.96 -41.06
CA THR A 554 -19.87 21.02 -39.93
C THR A 554 -20.69 21.54 -38.75
N SER A 555 -20.55 22.81 -38.39
CA SER A 555 -21.33 23.43 -37.31
C SER A 555 -22.82 23.53 -37.65
N LEU A 556 -23.19 23.83 -38.90
CA LEU A 556 -24.60 23.82 -39.33
C LEU A 556 -25.20 22.42 -39.28
N SER A 557 -24.49 21.39 -39.75
CA SER A 557 -24.96 20.01 -39.67
C SER A 557 -25.08 19.48 -38.24
N LYS A 558 -24.21 19.95 -37.33
CA LYS A 558 -24.33 19.64 -35.91
C LYS A 558 -25.58 20.29 -35.31
N ALA A 559 -25.80 21.58 -35.59
CA ALA A 559 -26.97 22.30 -35.11
C ALA A 559 -28.29 21.68 -35.63
N GLU A 560 -28.33 21.22 -36.89
CA GLU A 560 -29.51 20.53 -37.46
C GLU A 560 -29.85 19.22 -36.73
N ARG A 561 -28.83 18.49 -36.23
CA ARG A 561 -29.03 17.26 -35.46
C ARG A 561 -29.52 17.52 -34.05
N GLU A 562 -29.03 18.59 -33.42
CA GLU A 562 -29.30 18.91 -32.01
C GLU A 562 -30.60 19.71 -31.83
N TYR A 563 -30.91 20.63 -32.75
CA TYR A 563 -31.99 21.61 -32.60
C TYR A 563 -33.07 21.52 -33.70
N GLY A 564 -32.90 20.65 -34.70
CA GLY A 564 -33.84 20.44 -35.79
C GLY A 564 -33.48 21.17 -37.09
N PRO A 565 -34.22 20.92 -38.19
CA PRO A 565 -33.85 21.40 -39.53
C PRO A 565 -33.88 22.93 -39.62
N ILE A 566 -32.85 23.51 -40.25
CA ILE A 566 -32.80 24.93 -40.57
C ILE A 566 -33.67 25.17 -41.81
N GLY A 567 -34.70 25.99 -41.68
CA GLY A 567 -35.69 26.20 -42.73
C GLY A 567 -36.03 27.67 -42.94
N LYS A 568 -37.09 27.88 -43.71
CA LYS A 568 -37.61 29.19 -44.05
C LYS A 568 -37.96 29.97 -42.78
N ASP A 569 -37.57 31.24 -42.76
CA ASP A 569 -37.79 32.16 -41.64
C ASP A 569 -37.06 31.78 -40.32
N SER A 570 -36.14 30.81 -40.33
CA SER A 570 -35.30 30.50 -39.16
C SER A 570 -34.38 31.69 -38.81
N ILE A 571 -34.11 31.87 -37.52
CA ILE A 571 -33.09 32.80 -37.01
C ILE A 571 -31.96 31.96 -36.41
N ILE A 572 -30.72 32.30 -36.76
CA ILE A 572 -29.52 31.57 -36.33
C ILE A 572 -28.75 32.44 -35.34
N TYR A 573 -28.32 31.86 -34.23
CA TYR A 573 -27.41 32.53 -33.30
C TYR A 573 -25.98 32.01 -33.50
N VAL A 574 -25.05 32.90 -33.85
CA VAL A 574 -23.64 32.56 -34.05
C VAL A 574 -22.85 33.01 -32.83
N ILE A 575 -22.28 32.03 -32.12
CA ILE A 575 -21.54 32.25 -30.86
C ILE A 575 -20.19 32.94 -31.14
N ASN A 576 -19.45 32.48 -32.15
CA ASN A 576 -18.15 33.05 -32.55
C ASN A 576 -18.21 33.59 -33.99
N PRO A 577 -18.64 34.85 -34.20
CA PRO A 577 -18.81 35.47 -35.53
C PRO A 577 -17.48 35.99 -36.11
N VAL A 578 -16.48 35.11 -36.22
CA VAL A 578 -15.13 35.43 -36.75
C VAL A 578 -14.99 34.98 -38.20
N PHE A 579 -15.52 33.79 -38.53
CA PHE A 579 -15.27 33.16 -39.82
C PHE A 579 -16.57 32.70 -40.50
N VAL A 580 -16.62 32.87 -41.82
CA VAL A 580 -17.73 32.45 -42.68
C VAL A 580 -17.21 31.57 -43.82
N GLN A 581 -17.72 30.34 -43.88
CA GLN A 581 -17.47 29.43 -44.99
C GLN A 581 -18.50 29.67 -46.11
N LYS A 582 -18.04 29.80 -47.37
CA LYS A 582 -18.91 30.08 -48.53
C LYS A 582 -19.97 29.01 -48.75
N GLU A 583 -19.63 27.73 -48.58
CA GLU A 583 -20.58 26.62 -48.73
C GLU A 583 -21.67 26.66 -47.65
N ALA A 584 -21.31 27.04 -46.41
CA ALA A 584 -22.24 27.19 -45.30
C ALA A 584 -23.23 28.34 -45.58
N LEU A 585 -22.71 29.48 -46.05
CA LEU A 585 -23.53 30.63 -46.42
C LEU A 585 -24.50 30.32 -47.57
N SER A 586 -24.02 29.60 -48.59
CA SER A 586 -24.85 29.13 -49.71
C SER A 586 -26.00 28.24 -49.24
N LYS A 587 -25.77 27.39 -48.22
CA LYS A 587 -26.80 26.56 -47.61
C LYS A 587 -27.85 27.41 -46.88
N LEU A 588 -27.44 28.44 -46.13
CA LEU A 588 -28.35 29.34 -45.43
C LEU A 588 -29.24 30.15 -46.38
N VAL A 589 -28.68 30.58 -47.52
CA VAL A 589 -29.44 31.27 -48.58
C VAL A 589 -30.50 30.33 -49.17
N LYS A 590 -30.13 29.09 -49.51
CA LYS A 590 -31.07 28.08 -50.02
C LYS A 590 -32.17 27.74 -49.02
N ALA A 591 -31.87 27.79 -47.73
CA ALA A 591 -32.82 27.55 -46.65
C ALA A 591 -33.75 28.75 -46.37
N GLU A 592 -33.57 29.89 -47.05
CA GLU A 592 -34.35 31.13 -46.84
C GLU A 592 -34.35 31.62 -45.37
N VAL A 593 -33.18 31.59 -44.73
CA VAL A 593 -33.00 32.07 -43.35
C VAL A 593 -33.38 33.56 -43.22
N LEU A 594 -34.02 33.91 -42.11
CA LEU A 594 -34.52 35.25 -41.87
C LEU A 594 -33.42 36.23 -41.47
N SER A 595 -32.60 35.84 -40.48
CA SER A 595 -31.51 36.68 -39.96
C SER A 595 -30.50 35.85 -39.17
N ILE A 596 -29.32 36.43 -38.95
CA ILE A 596 -28.30 35.90 -38.05
C ILE A 596 -28.14 36.85 -36.86
N ILE A 597 -28.20 36.32 -35.64
CA ILE A 597 -27.87 37.02 -34.40
C ILE A 597 -26.42 36.73 -34.05
N ALA A 598 -25.66 37.76 -33.66
CA ALA A 598 -24.27 37.60 -33.26
C ALA A 598 -23.89 38.56 -32.13
N HIS A 599 -22.96 38.16 -31.27
CA HIS A 599 -22.33 39.04 -30.28
C HIS A 599 -21.08 39.66 -30.88
N LYS A 600 -21.02 40.99 -31.02
CA LYS A 600 -19.87 41.74 -31.56
C LYS A 600 -19.24 41.10 -32.83
N PRO A 601 -19.97 40.98 -33.95
CA PRO A 601 -19.44 40.39 -35.18
C PRO A 601 -18.30 41.22 -35.78
N GLU A 602 -17.29 40.55 -36.34
CA GLU A 602 -16.24 41.20 -37.12
C GLU A 602 -16.82 41.84 -38.40
N GLU A 603 -16.24 42.94 -38.86
CA GLU A 603 -16.76 43.65 -40.04
C GLU A 603 -16.75 42.78 -41.31
N GLU A 604 -15.71 41.95 -41.47
CA GLU A 604 -15.58 41.05 -42.62
C GLU A 604 -16.65 39.94 -42.59
N PHE A 605 -16.97 39.45 -41.39
CA PHE A 605 -18.07 38.50 -41.17
C PHE A 605 -19.41 39.12 -41.56
N THR A 606 -19.71 40.32 -41.05
CA THR A 606 -20.97 41.03 -41.34
C THR A 606 -21.12 41.29 -42.83
N ARG A 607 -20.09 41.84 -43.50
CA ARG A 607 -20.12 42.12 -44.94
C ARG A 607 -20.36 40.85 -45.76
N SER A 608 -19.68 39.76 -45.42
CA SER A 608 -19.80 38.49 -46.15
C SER A 608 -21.22 37.93 -46.11
N VAL A 609 -21.86 38.01 -44.95
CA VAL A 609 -23.24 37.53 -44.73
C VAL A 609 -24.27 38.47 -45.37
N GLU A 610 -24.14 39.78 -45.16
CA GLU A 610 -25.09 40.78 -45.68
C GLU A 610 -25.09 40.86 -47.21
N ASN A 611 -23.93 40.66 -47.86
CA ASN A 611 -23.83 40.58 -49.32
C ASN A 611 -24.70 39.47 -49.95
N GLN A 612 -25.14 38.49 -49.16
CA GLN A 612 -26.05 37.42 -49.57
C GLN A 612 -27.51 37.65 -49.15
N GLU A 613 -27.89 38.89 -48.85
CA GLU A 613 -29.25 39.31 -48.44
C GLU A 613 -29.73 38.75 -47.09
N ILE A 614 -28.80 38.34 -46.20
CA ILE A 614 -29.12 37.91 -44.83
C ILE A 614 -28.69 39.01 -43.85
N PRO A 615 -29.60 39.65 -43.10
CA PRO A 615 -29.24 40.68 -42.14
C PRO A 615 -28.56 40.08 -40.90
N VAL A 616 -27.54 40.77 -40.39
CA VAL A 616 -26.87 40.44 -39.12
C VAL A 616 -27.37 41.38 -38.02
N LEU A 617 -27.96 40.80 -36.97
CA LEU A 617 -28.49 41.51 -35.81
C LEU A 617 -27.52 41.37 -34.65
N LYS A 618 -27.03 42.49 -34.13
CA LYS A 618 -26.20 42.49 -32.93
C LYS A 618 -27.07 42.28 -31.71
N ILE A 619 -26.64 41.41 -30.80
CA ILE A 619 -27.36 41.12 -29.55
C ILE A 619 -27.62 42.40 -28.75
N GLU A 620 -26.70 43.35 -28.78
CA GLU A 620 -26.82 44.62 -28.07
C GLU A 620 -28.02 45.46 -28.53
N ASP A 621 -28.37 45.38 -29.81
CA ASP A 621 -29.42 46.19 -30.43
C ASP A 621 -30.82 45.57 -30.30
N ILE A 622 -30.89 44.30 -29.85
CA ILE A 622 -32.14 43.52 -29.83
C ILE A 622 -32.48 42.96 -28.45
N LYS A 623 -31.83 43.44 -27.39
CA LYS A 623 -31.98 42.93 -26.01
C LYS A 623 -33.44 42.85 -25.55
N ASP A 624 -34.26 43.82 -25.92
CA ASP A 624 -35.68 43.88 -25.53
C ASP A 624 -36.55 42.82 -26.25
N HIS A 625 -36.00 42.17 -27.27
CA HIS A 625 -36.69 41.17 -28.09
C HIS A 625 -36.20 39.74 -27.86
N ILE A 626 -35.18 39.55 -27.01
CA ILE A 626 -34.55 38.26 -26.75
C ILE A 626 -34.42 37.96 -25.25
N ILE A 627 -34.37 36.67 -24.90
CA ILE A 627 -34.00 36.17 -23.59
C ILE A 627 -32.82 35.24 -23.79
N GLN A 628 -31.68 35.58 -23.19
CA GLN A 628 -30.52 34.70 -23.16
C GLN A 628 -30.61 33.81 -21.92
N VAL A 629 -30.72 32.50 -22.14
CA VAL A 629 -30.91 31.51 -21.07
C VAL A 629 -29.57 30.96 -20.58
N PHE A 630 -28.66 30.73 -21.54
CA PHE A 630 -27.28 30.28 -21.36
C PHE A 630 -26.41 30.99 -22.41
N ASP A 631 -25.08 30.86 -22.30
CA ASP A 631 -24.14 31.51 -23.24
C ASP A 631 -24.41 31.14 -24.72
N ASP A 632 -24.94 29.95 -24.95
CA ASP A 632 -25.24 29.36 -26.25
C ASP A 632 -26.74 29.30 -26.60
N ILE A 633 -27.66 29.69 -25.71
CA ILE A 633 -29.11 29.58 -25.94
C ILE A 633 -29.77 30.96 -25.90
N VAL A 634 -30.27 31.38 -27.06
CA VAL A 634 -31.01 32.64 -27.24
C VAL A 634 -32.44 32.33 -27.69
N LEU A 635 -33.39 32.82 -26.92
CA LEU A 635 -34.81 32.77 -27.25
C LEU A 635 -35.26 34.15 -27.76
N TYR A 636 -36.12 34.19 -28.76
CA TYR A 636 -36.63 35.44 -29.32
C TYR A 636 -38.16 35.45 -29.40
N ASN A 637 -38.75 36.63 -29.25
CA ASN A 637 -40.19 36.81 -29.36
C ASN A 637 -40.63 37.12 -30.81
N ASN A 638 -41.94 37.16 -31.04
CA ASN A 638 -42.50 37.49 -32.36
C ASN A 638 -42.18 38.91 -32.85
N THR A 639 -41.81 39.84 -31.96
CA THR A 639 -41.43 41.21 -32.37
C THR A 639 -40.07 41.24 -33.06
N LEU A 640 -39.14 40.36 -32.69
CA LEU A 640 -37.87 40.22 -33.40
C LEU A 640 -38.07 39.80 -34.86
N ILE A 641 -39.05 38.92 -35.13
CA ILE A 641 -39.36 38.48 -36.49
C ILE A 641 -39.75 39.66 -37.38
N LYS A 642 -40.53 40.62 -36.85
CA LYS A 642 -40.92 41.83 -37.58
C LYS A 642 -39.71 42.72 -37.87
N CYS A 643 -38.90 42.99 -36.85
CA CYS A 643 -37.66 43.77 -36.97
C CYS A 643 -36.68 43.15 -37.99
N ALA A 644 -36.51 41.82 -37.95
CA ALA A 644 -35.66 41.10 -38.89
C ALA A 644 -36.18 41.19 -40.34
N LYS A 645 -37.50 41.13 -40.55
CA LYS A 645 -38.12 41.30 -41.89
C LYS A 645 -37.92 42.72 -42.44
N GLU A 646 -38.08 43.73 -41.60
CA GLU A 646 -37.85 45.14 -41.96
C GLU A 646 -36.38 45.37 -42.36
N LYS A 647 -35.43 44.95 -41.51
CA LYS A 647 -34.00 45.05 -41.82
C LYS A 647 -33.61 44.26 -43.09
N LYS A 648 -34.23 43.10 -43.34
CA LYS A 648 -34.00 42.35 -44.58
C LYS A 648 -34.49 43.11 -45.81
N LYS A 649 -35.61 43.84 -45.71
CA LYS A 649 -36.13 44.68 -46.80
C LYS A 649 -35.20 45.87 -47.07
N GLU A 650 -34.78 46.58 -46.02
CA GLU A 650 -33.81 47.69 -46.14
C GLU A 650 -32.49 47.23 -46.76
N LEU A 651 -31.97 46.08 -46.33
CA LEU A 651 -30.73 45.52 -46.86
C LEU A 651 -30.86 45.21 -48.37
N LYS A 652 -31.99 44.64 -48.80
CA LYS A 652 -32.26 44.38 -50.22
C LYS A 652 -32.32 45.66 -51.05
N GLU A 653 -32.95 46.72 -50.53
CA GLU A 653 -33.01 48.02 -51.21
C GLU A 653 -31.61 48.64 -51.34
N LYS A 654 -30.81 48.61 -50.27
CA LYS A 654 -29.40 49.07 -50.29
C LYS A 654 -28.54 48.30 -51.30
N LEU A 655 -28.65 46.98 -51.33
CA LEU A 655 -27.89 46.15 -52.27
C LEU A 655 -28.33 46.36 -53.73
N ARG A 656 -29.63 46.59 -53.98
CA ARG A 656 -30.14 46.94 -55.31
C ARG A 656 -29.59 48.28 -55.79
N ALA A 657 -29.65 49.31 -54.94
CA ALA A 657 -29.10 50.63 -55.25
C ALA A 657 -27.59 50.59 -55.54
N ARG A 658 -26.84 49.76 -54.80
CA ARG A 658 -25.41 49.55 -55.05
C ARG A 658 -25.15 48.84 -56.37
N LYS A 659 -25.90 47.78 -56.69
CA LYS A 659 -25.77 47.06 -57.97
C LYS A 659 -26.11 47.94 -59.17
N THR A 660 -27.11 48.82 -59.07
CA THR A 660 -27.44 49.77 -60.15
C THR A 660 -26.29 50.76 -60.38
N LEU A 661 -25.69 51.30 -59.32
CA LEU A 661 -24.53 52.19 -59.42
C LEU A 661 -23.30 51.47 -60.00
N GLU A 662 -23.04 50.23 -59.58
CA GLU A 662 -21.93 49.42 -60.12
C GLU A 662 -22.16 49.06 -61.61
N LEU A 663 -23.41 48.83 -62.02
CA LEU A 663 -23.77 48.61 -63.43
C LEU A 663 -23.59 49.87 -64.28
N GLU A 664 -23.99 51.03 -63.75
CA GLU A 664 -23.79 52.33 -64.41
C GLU A 664 -22.29 52.63 -64.60
N ASP A 665 -21.48 52.38 -63.57
CA ASP A 665 -20.02 52.56 -63.64
C ASP A 665 -19.36 51.55 -64.60
N LEU A 666 -19.83 50.31 -64.65
CA LEU A 666 -19.37 49.31 -65.62
C LEU A 666 -19.75 49.68 -67.06
N ILE A 667 -20.97 50.18 -67.28
CA ILE A 667 -21.43 50.67 -68.58
C ILE A 667 -20.63 51.92 -68.98
N MET A 668 -20.32 52.83 -68.06
CA MET A 668 -19.46 53.98 -68.33
C MET A 668 -18.04 53.56 -68.71
N LYS A 669 -17.43 52.63 -67.97
CA LYS A 669 -16.11 52.07 -68.31
C LYS A 669 -16.12 51.37 -69.68
N TYR A 670 -17.15 50.58 -69.95
CA TYR A 670 -17.28 49.90 -71.25
C TYR A 670 -17.55 50.87 -72.41
N ARG A 671 -18.25 51.98 -72.18
CA ARG A 671 -18.42 53.05 -73.17
C ARG A 671 -17.12 53.82 -73.41
N MET A 672 -16.34 54.08 -72.37
CA MET A 672 -15.02 54.71 -72.48
C MET A 672 -14.01 53.84 -73.23
N GLU A 673 -14.03 52.52 -73.05
CA GLU A 673 -13.13 51.59 -73.75
C GLU A 673 -13.47 51.37 -75.24
N ARG A 674 -14.70 51.67 -75.66
CA ARG A 674 -15.15 51.38 -77.03
C ARG A 674 -15.14 52.60 -77.95
N TRP A 675 -15.33 53.80 -77.39
CA TRP A 675 -15.43 55.07 -78.14
C TRP A 675 -14.42 56.16 -77.70
N GLY A 676 -13.51 55.84 -76.78
CA GLY A 676 -12.25 56.58 -76.59
C GLY A 676 -11.14 55.87 -77.35
#